data_AF-A0A1Q7HDM2-F1
#
_entry.id   AF-A0A1Q7HDM2-F1
#
_cell.length_a   1.000
_cell.length_b   1.000
_cell.length_c   1.000
_cell.angle_alpha   90.00
_cell.angle_beta   90.00
_cell.angle_gamma   90.00
#
_symmetry.space_group_name_H-M   'P 1'
#
loop_
_entity.id
_entity.type
_entity.pdbx_description
1 polymer ?
#
loop_
_entity_poly.entity_id
_entity_poly.type
_entity_poly.pdbx_seq_one_letter_code
_entity_poly.pdbx_strand_id
1 'polypeptide(L)'
;MSAAVVFVASALHADPLNCSLTDYKAVPGLGAAVVGDILELMWDGGNNHEVRLRLTNNGGTPTIRELSVRRKGADWATLASNVTPEFRVVSGLRRATLQQIKPLRDLGVEITPEVIDRIKWEAFWDAPLNVPGGDAAHGDSTPPLEGIANQPGLPRKPEEVKRATATYQARSCAVKTNGARLEVTFPGVQAGVFAGRLQYSVYKGTSLIRQELIAKTDEPSVAYKYDAGFKGLTIQPASRVVWRDSANLWQDYQFGGAKNDGPVPLVAANRVLAVEAPGGAIAAFPPPHNFFWSRETEVNLGYVWYRKDGETTFSFGVRQADGEAEPSAAGRGPEDTRQNFALYSARPGTWQRMPVYFYVNAEPGQATLQAALAFTHDDHYKPLRGYQVMATHFHTSPVPRARALGGLDVKLPDFEVMKSAGVNIFAPIGGGGGFGAGGGRAGGASVPGNNVRQLQALADYYEIARRHSDKNFLIMPNHELMTTGLGGHLDFLLSKPVFWTEDRAAGQPLVEDQPKYGKVYRLGGPADFMEMARRENILIYMPHPRSKGSTGYPDAIKDTAHFRDEHYRGIGYRWGMGLDGSETRLCEYRCLALFDDMNNWVADVPTPPKYIQAISETYRKGPGDDIYANNPVNYVKLDRLPRPDDMSTVVNAMKRGDYFVTSGEVLISSYAVEGSGTDRTVNADVEWTFPLEFVEVVWGDGQKTERQIISATDLPPFGRHRFRIPLSTAGKKWVRFAVWDSAGNGALVQPIKLSSAMTSTGSR
;
A
#
# COMPACT_ATOMS: atom_id res chain seq x y z
N MET A 1 30.19 2.47 68.20
CA MET A 1 30.43 3.26 66.98
C MET A 1 29.53 2.72 65.90
N SER A 2 28.43 3.40 65.60
CA SER A 2 27.49 3.01 64.53
C SER A 2 27.77 3.87 63.30
N ALA A 3 28.19 3.24 62.22
CA ALA A 3 28.43 3.90 60.94
C ALA A 3 27.09 4.03 60.19
N ALA A 4 26.63 5.28 60.02
CA ALA A 4 25.49 5.59 59.17
C ALA A 4 25.95 5.64 57.71
N VAL A 5 25.41 4.74 56.88
CA VAL A 5 25.58 4.77 55.41
C VAL A 5 24.51 5.71 54.86
N VAL A 6 24.94 6.86 54.37
CA VAL A 6 24.09 7.82 53.65
C VAL A 6 24.01 7.39 52.19
N PHE A 7 22.83 6.95 51.75
CA PHE A 7 22.53 6.79 50.33
C PHE A 7 22.31 8.17 49.72
N VAL A 8 23.28 8.64 48.93
CA VAL A 8 23.10 9.81 48.06
C VAL A 8 22.30 9.36 46.85
N ALA A 9 21.02 9.74 46.79
CA ALA A 9 20.20 9.61 45.60
C ALA A 9 20.75 10.57 44.54
N SER A 10 21.31 10.03 43.46
CA SER A 10 21.69 10.80 42.28
C SER A 10 20.42 11.37 41.64
N ALA A 11 20.16 12.66 41.87
CA ALA A 11 19.17 13.39 41.09
C ALA A 11 19.66 13.42 39.64
N LEU A 12 19.04 12.60 38.77
CA LEU A 12 19.20 12.68 37.33
C LEU A 12 18.76 14.08 36.89
N HIS A 13 19.74 14.97 36.70
CA HIS A 13 19.51 16.25 36.04
C HIS A 13 19.33 15.95 34.54
N ALA A 14 18.18 16.32 33.98
CA ALA A 14 18.00 16.33 32.53
C ALA A 14 18.97 17.35 31.92
N ASP A 15 19.51 17.06 30.74
CA ASP A 15 20.33 18.05 30.03
C ASP A 15 19.45 19.23 29.61
N PRO A 16 19.97 20.48 29.56
CA PRO A 16 19.18 21.62 29.15
C PRO A 16 18.56 21.40 27.77
N LEU A 17 17.23 21.41 27.69
CA LEU A 17 16.52 21.23 26.43
C LEU A 17 16.40 22.58 25.72
N ASN A 18 17.32 22.84 24.79
CA ASN A 18 17.21 24.02 23.93
C ASN A 18 16.29 23.72 22.73
N CYS A 19 15.05 24.23 22.77
CA CYS A 19 14.06 24.07 21.69
C CYS A 19 13.79 25.40 20.97
N SER A 20 14.11 25.48 19.68
CA SER A 20 13.79 26.64 18.86
C SER A 20 12.28 26.69 18.57
N LEU A 21 11.66 27.83 18.88
CA LEU A 21 10.27 28.15 18.54
C LEU A 21 10.16 29.13 17.35
N THR A 22 11.23 29.26 16.54
CA THR A 22 11.28 30.26 15.45
C THR A 22 10.17 30.05 14.40
N ASP A 23 9.87 28.79 14.08
CA ASP A 23 8.82 28.43 13.11
C ASP A 23 7.49 28.06 13.80
N TYR A 24 7.39 28.24 15.11
CA TYR A 24 6.16 28.05 15.86
C TYR A 24 5.28 29.29 15.74
N LYS A 25 4.01 29.04 15.39
CA LYS A 25 2.94 30.04 15.40
C LYS A 25 1.82 29.52 16.28
N ALA A 26 1.41 30.32 17.27
CA ALA A 26 0.32 29.96 18.15
C ALA A 26 -0.99 29.82 17.36
N VAL A 27 -1.68 28.70 17.57
CA VAL A 27 -2.99 28.41 16.98
C VAL A 27 -3.93 28.02 18.12
N PRO A 28 -5.16 28.56 18.19
CA PRO A 28 -6.11 28.17 19.22
C PRO A 28 -6.33 26.66 19.25
N GLY A 29 -6.24 26.05 20.44
CA GLY A 29 -6.35 24.59 20.61
C GLY A 29 -5.11 23.81 20.16
N LEU A 30 -3.97 24.47 19.92
CA LEU A 30 -2.71 23.84 19.52
C LEU A 30 -1.52 24.72 20.00
N GLY A 31 -1.04 24.40 21.20
CA GLY A 31 -0.02 25.16 21.92
C GLY A 31 1.31 24.42 22.05
N ALA A 32 2.40 25.19 22.04
CA ALA A 32 3.73 24.74 22.41
C ALA A 32 4.39 25.78 23.33
N ALA A 33 5.03 25.33 24.40
CA ALA A 33 5.78 26.20 25.31
C ALA A 33 6.99 25.46 25.88
N VAL A 34 8.09 26.18 26.09
CA VAL A 34 9.26 25.67 26.82
C VAL A 34 9.17 26.19 28.25
N VAL A 35 9.07 25.28 29.23
CA VAL A 35 8.97 25.59 30.66
C VAL A 35 10.12 24.89 31.38
N GLY A 36 11.15 25.65 31.76
CA GLY A 36 12.43 25.06 32.17
C GLY A 36 13.06 24.27 31.02
N ASP A 37 13.49 23.04 31.30
CA ASP A 37 14.09 22.12 30.31
C ASP A 37 13.06 21.13 29.73
N ILE A 38 11.79 21.53 29.68
CA ILE A 38 10.68 20.71 29.18
C ILE A 38 9.94 21.49 28.08
N LEU A 39 9.84 20.87 26.90
CA LEU A 39 8.91 21.30 25.86
C LEU A 39 7.54 20.68 26.13
N GLU A 40 6.56 21.51 26.43
CA GLU A 40 5.16 21.11 26.57
C GLU A 40 4.40 21.40 25.28
N LEU A 41 3.72 20.39 24.76
CA LEU A 41 2.70 20.51 23.72
C LEU A 41 1.33 20.25 24.36
N MET A 42 0.34 21.07 24.03
CA MET A 42 -1.05 20.85 24.41
C MET A 42 -1.95 21.09 23.21
N TRP A 43 -2.90 20.19 22.96
CA TRP A 43 -3.82 20.36 21.84
C TRP A 43 -5.21 19.80 22.11
N ASP A 44 -6.17 20.34 21.37
CA ASP A 44 -7.53 19.82 21.26
C ASP A 44 -7.49 18.50 20.50
N GLY A 45 -7.75 17.41 21.22
CA GLY A 45 -7.86 16.06 20.66
C GLY A 45 -9.23 15.78 20.04
N GLY A 46 -9.45 14.51 19.69
CA GLY A 46 -10.75 14.04 19.20
C GLY A 46 -11.73 13.80 20.36
N ASN A 47 -13.04 13.77 20.09
CA ASN A 47 -14.06 13.39 21.08
C ASN A 47 -14.03 14.19 22.39
N ASN A 48 -13.87 15.52 22.30
CA ASN A 48 -13.81 16.43 23.46
C ASN A 48 -12.64 16.15 24.43
N HIS A 49 -11.55 15.56 23.93
CA HIS A 49 -10.31 15.40 24.69
C HIS A 49 -9.39 16.62 24.57
N GLU A 50 -8.56 16.80 25.59
CA GLU A 50 -7.31 17.56 25.52
C GLU A 50 -6.16 16.59 25.79
N VAL A 51 -5.09 16.73 25.01
CA VAL A 51 -3.89 15.90 25.15
C VAL A 51 -2.71 16.81 25.48
N ARG A 52 -1.84 16.33 26.36
CA ARG A 52 -0.60 16.99 26.75
C ARG A 52 0.58 16.05 26.55
N LEU A 53 1.59 16.51 25.81
CA LEU A 53 2.85 15.81 25.61
C LEU A 53 4.00 16.68 26.13
N ARG A 54 4.73 16.20 27.13
CA ARG A 54 5.92 16.85 27.69
C ARG A 54 7.16 16.10 27.27
N LEU A 55 8.02 16.78 26.52
CA LEU A 55 9.27 16.26 25.97
C LEU A 55 10.46 16.87 26.71
N THR A 56 11.44 16.03 27.00
CA THR A 56 12.75 16.42 27.56
C THR A 56 13.87 15.68 26.83
N ASN A 57 15.12 15.93 27.19
CA ASN A 57 16.28 15.25 26.63
C ASN A 57 17.16 14.69 27.75
N ASN A 58 17.36 13.37 27.76
CA ASN A 58 18.12 12.68 28.80
C ASN A 58 19.37 12.06 28.17
N GLY A 59 20.55 12.66 28.37
CA GLY A 59 21.81 12.13 27.84
C GLY A 59 21.79 12.03 26.31
N GLY A 60 21.16 12.99 25.64
CA GLY A 60 20.99 12.99 24.17
C GLY A 60 19.81 12.17 23.64
N THR A 61 19.07 11.48 24.49
CA THR A 61 17.85 10.74 24.11
C THR A 61 16.59 11.57 24.35
N PRO A 62 15.86 11.98 23.29
CA PRO A 62 14.53 12.56 23.42
C PRO A 62 13.63 11.63 24.23
N THR A 63 13.05 12.15 25.30
CA THR A 63 12.26 11.37 26.26
C THR A 63 10.90 12.03 26.44
N ILE A 64 9.84 11.23 26.36
CA ILE A 64 8.50 11.65 26.76
C ILE A 64 8.47 11.62 28.28
N ARG A 65 8.61 12.79 28.90
CA ARG A 65 8.54 12.95 30.36
C ARG A 65 7.15 12.61 30.87
N GLU A 66 6.13 13.04 30.14
CA GLU A 66 4.72 12.83 30.47
C GLU A 66 3.88 12.84 29.19
N LEU A 67 3.02 11.84 29.02
CA LEU A 67 1.91 11.84 28.06
C LEU A 67 0.60 11.70 28.84
N SER A 68 -0.23 12.73 28.77
CA SER A 68 -1.47 12.82 29.53
C SER A 68 -2.66 13.18 28.66
N VAL A 69 -3.84 12.74 29.08
CA VAL A 69 -5.12 13.02 28.42
C VAL A 69 -6.18 13.36 29.46
N ARG A 70 -7.16 14.16 29.05
CA ARG A 70 -8.39 14.36 29.82
C ARG A 70 -9.56 14.62 28.88
N ARG A 71 -10.78 14.39 29.36
CA ARG A 71 -11.95 15.06 28.76
C ARG A 71 -11.92 16.53 29.19
N LYS A 72 -12.36 17.46 28.33
CA LYS A 72 -12.40 18.90 28.68
C LYS A 72 -13.17 19.11 29.99
N GLY A 73 -12.53 19.76 30.95
CA GLY A 73 -13.08 20.02 32.28
C GLY A 73 -12.88 18.89 33.32
N ALA A 74 -12.30 17.75 32.94
CA ALA A 74 -11.94 16.68 33.86
C ALA A 74 -10.48 16.80 34.35
N ASP A 75 -10.09 15.93 35.27
CA ASP A 75 -8.71 15.80 35.72
C ASP A 75 -7.82 15.15 34.66
N TRP A 76 -6.52 15.49 34.69
CA TRP A 76 -5.52 14.87 33.82
C TRP A 76 -5.19 13.44 34.26
N ALA A 77 -5.28 12.49 33.33
CA ALA A 77 -4.77 11.14 33.48
C ALA A 77 -3.41 11.03 32.77
N THR A 78 -2.38 10.60 33.49
CA THR A 78 -1.05 10.33 32.94
C THR A 78 -0.96 8.87 32.47
N LEU A 79 -0.78 8.69 31.16
CA LEU A 79 -0.80 7.38 30.52
C LEU A 79 0.59 6.80 30.30
N ALA A 80 1.61 7.66 30.15
CA ALA A 80 3.00 7.25 30.08
C ALA A 80 3.91 8.32 30.70
N SER A 81 4.97 7.86 31.38
CA SER A 81 5.96 8.71 32.04
C SER A 81 7.36 8.17 31.82
N ASN A 82 8.30 9.05 31.49
CA ASN A 82 9.72 8.72 31.25
C ASN A 82 9.93 7.63 30.19
N VAL A 83 9.15 7.65 29.12
CA VAL A 83 9.28 6.68 28.02
C VAL A 83 10.18 7.22 26.91
N THR A 84 10.91 6.32 26.27
CA THR A 84 11.82 6.66 25.17
C THR A 84 11.34 6.04 23.85
N PRO A 85 11.64 6.66 22.70
CA PRO A 85 11.39 6.07 21.39
C PRO A 85 12.32 4.87 21.16
N GLU A 86 11.75 3.72 20.78
CA GLU A 86 12.52 2.56 20.34
C GLU A 86 12.32 2.35 18.84
N PHE A 87 13.41 2.48 18.07
CA PHE A 87 13.47 2.11 16.66
C PHE A 87 14.50 1.02 16.47
N ARG A 88 14.12 -0.06 15.77
CA ARG A 88 15.04 -1.13 15.37
C ARG A 88 15.00 -1.25 13.86
N VAL A 89 16.13 -1.05 13.21
CA VAL A 89 16.27 -1.06 11.75
C VAL A 89 17.11 -2.26 11.34
N VAL A 90 16.67 -2.97 10.31
CA VAL A 90 17.44 -4.05 9.69
C VAL A 90 17.57 -3.71 8.21
N SER A 91 18.80 -3.72 7.72
CA SER A 91 19.10 -3.50 6.30
C SER A 91 19.83 -4.70 5.70
N GLY A 92 19.54 -4.99 4.44
CA GLY A 92 20.19 -6.00 3.60
C GLY A 92 20.52 -5.44 2.22
N LEU A 93 21.14 -6.28 1.38
CA LEU A 93 21.53 -5.92 0.01
C LEU A 93 20.42 -6.19 -1.00
N ARG A 94 19.93 -5.13 -1.64
CA ARG A 94 18.95 -5.15 -2.74
C ARG A 94 19.54 -5.74 -4.02
N ARG A 95 18.79 -6.63 -4.65
CA ARG A 95 19.14 -7.24 -5.95
C ARG A 95 17.96 -7.23 -6.92
N ALA A 96 18.27 -7.19 -8.21
CA ALA A 96 17.35 -7.52 -9.30
C ALA A 96 17.32 -9.04 -9.52
N THR A 97 16.16 -9.57 -9.88
CA THR A 97 15.94 -11.00 -10.18
C THR A 97 16.09 -11.32 -11.65
N LEU A 98 16.25 -12.61 -11.97
CA LEU A 98 16.20 -13.09 -13.36
C LEU A 98 14.86 -12.76 -14.03
N GLN A 99 13.76 -12.75 -13.27
CA GLN A 99 12.42 -12.39 -13.73
C GLN A 99 12.38 -10.95 -14.27
N GLN A 100 13.11 -10.00 -13.67
CA GLN A 100 13.22 -8.63 -14.16
C GLN A 100 14.23 -8.50 -15.31
N ILE A 101 15.28 -9.32 -15.31
CA ILE A 101 16.37 -9.26 -16.31
C ILE A 101 15.96 -9.87 -17.65
N LYS A 102 15.22 -10.98 -17.63
CA LYS A 102 14.85 -11.74 -18.83
C LYS A 102 14.07 -10.90 -19.85
N PRO A 103 13.01 -10.14 -19.48
CA PRO A 103 12.29 -9.30 -20.44
C PRO A 103 13.18 -8.28 -21.16
N LEU A 104 14.19 -7.73 -20.47
CA LEU A 104 15.14 -6.81 -21.07
C LEU A 104 16.05 -7.49 -22.10
N ARG A 105 16.52 -8.70 -21.80
CA ARG A 105 17.30 -9.51 -22.76
C ARG A 105 16.46 -9.87 -23.99
N ASP A 106 15.20 -10.22 -23.78
CA ASP A 106 14.28 -10.54 -24.88
C ASP A 106 14.01 -9.30 -25.77
N LEU A 107 14.12 -8.09 -25.20
CA LEU A 107 14.10 -6.81 -25.90
C LEU A 107 15.46 -6.42 -26.53
N GLY A 108 16.50 -7.26 -26.40
CA GLY A 108 17.85 -6.97 -26.90
C GLY A 108 18.61 -5.91 -26.10
N VAL A 109 18.17 -5.58 -24.88
CA VAL A 109 18.86 -4.63 -24.00
C VAL A 109 20.06 -5.32 -23.34
N GLU A 110 21.24 -4.74 -23.51
CA GLU A 110 22.45 -5.18 -22.83
C GLU A 110 22.33 -4.97 -21.32
N ILE A 111 22.69 -5.98 -20.53
CA ILE A 111 22.58 -5.95 -19.06
C ILE A 111 23.88 -5.40 -18.47
N THR A 112 24.00 -4.07 -18.44
CA THR A 112 25.12 -3.33 -17.85
C THR A 112 24.88 -3.01 -16.37
N PRO A 113 25.90 -2.55 -15.61
CA PRO A 113 25.72 -2.12 -14.22
C PRO A 113 24.66 -1.01 -14.07
N GLU A 114 24.61 -0.06 -15.01
CA GLU A 114 23.64 1.03 -15.00
C GLU A 114 22.20 0.52 -15.18
N VAL A 115 22.01 -0.52 -15.99
CA VAL A 115 20.70 -1.17 -16.17
C VAL A 115 20.26 -1.85 -14.88
N ILE A 116 21.15 -2.61 -14.23
CA ILE A 116 20.86 -3.25 -12.95
C ILE A 116 20.57 -2.21 -11.86
N ASP A 117 21.37 -1.14 -11.78
CA ASP A 117 21.19 -0.06 -10.83
C ASP A 117 19.86 0.67 -10.99
N ARG A 118 19.33 0.73 -12.22
CA ARG A 118 18.01 1.29 -12.49
C ARG A 118 16.89 0.35 -12.05
N ILE A 119 16.95 -0.95 -12.38
CA ILE A 119 15.79 -1.86 -12.21
C ILE A 119 15.70 -2.51 -10.83
N LYS A 120 16.81 -2.64 -10.09
CA LYS A 120 16.83 -3.33 -8.79
C LYS A 120 15.89 -2.69 -7.78
N TRP A 121 15.59 -1.40 -7.90
CA TRP A 121 14.68 -0.72 -6.98
C TRP A 121 13.23 -1.16 -7.12
N GLU A 122 12.87 -1.75 -8.26
CA GLU A 122 11.53 -2.25 -8.57
C GLU A 122 11.38 -3.75 -8.24
N ALA A 123 12.30 -4.29 -7.41
CA ALA A 123 12.30 -5.69 -7.03
C ALA A 123 11.01 -6.08 -6.28
N PHE A 124 10.54 -7.28 -6.61
CA PHE A 124 9.38 -7.90 -5.98
C PHE A 124 9.74 -9.25 -5.32
N TRP A 125 10.61 -10.03 -5.97
CA TRP A 125 11.08 -11.33 -5.50
C TRP A 125 12.56 -11.29 -5.08
N ASP A 126 12.87 -10.44 -4.12
CA ASP A 126 14.17 -10.39 -3.46
C ASP A 126 13.92 -10.48 -1.96
N ALA A 127 14.56 -11.41 -1.24
CA ALA A 127 14.46 -11.51 0.22
C ALA A 127 15.82 -11.21 0.85
N PRO A 128 16.20 -9.93 1.05
CA PRO A 128 17.54 -9.54 1.49
C PRO A 128 17.97 -10.10 2.84
N LEU A 129 17.02 -10.47 3.70
CA LEU A 129 17.28 -11.02 5.04
C LEU A 129 17.27 -12.55 5.09
N ASN A 130 16.91 -13.22 3.99
CA ASN A 130 16.94 -14.67 3.91
C ASN A 130 18.39 -15.13 3.67
N VAL A 131 19.06 -15.58 4.72
CA VAL A 131 20.46 -16.04 4.70
C VAL A 131 20.50 -17.54 5.03
N PRO A 132 21.09 -18.40 4.18
CA PRO A 132 21.84 -18.08 2.96
C PRO A 132 20.96 -17.75 1.74
N GLY A 133 19.66 -18.09 1.77
CA GLY A 133 18.67 -17.69 0.76
C GLY A 133 18.97 -18.06 -0.68
N GLY A 134 19.72 -19.14 -0.91
CA GLY A 134 20.03 -19.70 -2.23
C GLY A 134 18.96 -20.65 -2.77
N ASP A 135 17.86 -20.84 -2.03
CA ASP A 135 16.76 -21.71 -2.45
C ASP A 135 16.09 -21.18 -3.72
N ALA A 136 15.76 -22.09 -4.64
CA ALA A 136 15.06 -21.73 -5.86
C ALA A 136 13.64 -21.23 -5.53
N ALA A 137 13.37 -19.98 -5.87
CA ALA A 137 12.02 -19.43 -5.88
C ALA A 137 11.23 -19.96 -7.08
N HIS A 138 9.93 -19.66 -7.10
CA HIS A 138 9.08 -19.98 -8.23
C HIS A 138 9.57 -19.33 -9.54
N GLY A 139 9.83 -20.14 -10.58
CA GLY A 139 10.25 -19.68 -11.91
C GLY A 139 11.63 -18.99 -11.91
N ASP A 140 11.76 -17.92 -12.69
CA ASP A 140 12.98 -17.09 -12.74
C ASP A 140 13.03 -16.04 -11.58
N SER A 141 12.28 -16.24 -10.49
CA SER A 141 12.10 -15.24 -9.41
C SER A 141 13.21 -15.25 -8.36
N THR A 142 14.44 -15.55 -8.75
CA THR A 142 15.64 -15.47 -7.90
C THR A 142 16.66 -14.50 -8.47
N PRO A 143 17.47 -13.82 -7.64
CA PRO A 143 18.69 -13.18 -8.10
C PRO A 143 19.63 -14.17 -8.82
N PRO A 144 20.40 -13.74 -9.84
CA PRO A 144 21.36 -14.61 -10.53
C PRO A 144 22.36 -15.24 -9.55
N LEU A 145 22.52 -16.56 -9.60
CA LEU A 145 23.38 -17.30 -8.66
C LEU A 145 24.84 -16.82 -8.70
N GLU A 146 25.38 -16.61 -9.90
CA GLU A 146 26.77 -16.16 -10.10
C GLU A 146 26.94 -14.63 -9.95
N GLY A 147 25.84 -13.90 -9.76
CA GLY A 147 25.83 -12.44 -9.88
C GLY A 147 25.77 -11.98 -11.33
N ILE A 148 25.67 -10.67 -11.54
CA ILE A 148 25.66 -10.06 -12.87
C ILE A 148 25.97 -8.58 -12.78
N ALA A 149 26.78 -8.04 -13.70
CA ALA A 149 26.97 -6.60 -13.86
C ALA A 149 27.15 -5.83 -12.52
N ASN A 150 28.16 -6.24 -11.74
CA ASN A 150 28.52 -5.75 -10.40
C ASN A 150 27.52 -6.06 -9.25
N GLN A 151 26.36 -6.63 -9.53
CA GLN A 151 25.50 -7.19 -8.51
C GLN A 151 26.06 -8.53 -8.00
N PRO A 152 26.29 -8.69 -6.69
CA PRO A 152 26.71 -9.96 -6.10
C PRO A 152 25.66 -11.07 -6.29
N GLY A 153 26.14 -12.30 -6.47
CA GLY A 153 25.31 -13.49 -6.58
C GLY A 153 24.70 -14.00 -5.26
N LEU A 154 24.28 -15.26 -5.28
CA LEU A 154 23.80 -16.04 -4.14
C LEU A 154 24.77 -17.20 -3.85
N PRO A 155 24.81 -17.75 -2.61
CA PRO A 155 24.01 -17.39 -1.44
C PRO A 155 24.37 -16.02 -0.86
N ARG A 156 23.40 -15.41 -0.17
CA ARG A 156 23.61 -14.20 0.64
C ARG A 156 24.52 -14.52 1.82
N LYS A 157 25.36 -13.56 2.19
CA LYS A 157 26.27 -13.69 3.34
C LYS A 157 25.69 -12.99 4.58
N PRO A 158 25.94 -13.50 5.80
CA PRO A 158 25.49 -12.83 7.03
C PRO A 158 25.92 -11.37 7.14
N GLU A 159 27.08 -11.01 6.60
CA GLU A 159 27.65 -9.65 6.66
C GLU A 159 26.87 -8.65 5.78
N GLU A 160 26.02 -9.13 4.86
CA GLU A 160 25.10 -8.27 4.11
C GLU A 160 23.98 -7.72 4.98
N VAL A 161 23.70 -8.35 6.14
CA VAL A 161 22.61 -7.96 7.03
C VAL A 161 23.14 -7.16 8.22
N LYS A 162 22.71 -5.91 8.32
CA LYS A 162 23.03 -5.01 9.44
C LYS A 162 21.79 -4.82 10.29
N ARG A 163 21.88 -5.15 11.58
CA ARG A 163 20.82 -4.96 12.59
C ARG A 163 21.24 -3.88 13.57
N ALA A 164 20.39 -2.89 13.79
CA ALA A 164 20.70 -1.80 14.72
C ALA A 164 19.46 -1.32 15.47
N THR A 165 19.67 -0.95 16.74
CA THR A 165 18.74 -0.12 17.49
C THR A 165 19.17 1.34 17.35
N ALA A 166 18.22 2.25 17.13
CA ALA A 166 18.53 3.66 16.99
C ALA A 166 19.20 4.21 18.26
N THR A 167 20.21 5.05 18.06
CA THR A 167 20.88 5.83 19.09
C THR A 167 20.64 7.31 18.83
N TYR A 168 20.65 8.09 19.92
CA TYR A 168 20.26 9.49 19.90
C TYR A 168 21.36 10.33 20.55
N GLN A 169 21.73 11.42 19.89
CA GLN A 169 22.64 12.44 20.39
C GLN A 169 22.02 13.82 20.17
N ALA A 170 20.72 13.94 20.48
CA ALA A 170 20.00 15.20 20.36
C ALA A 170 20.59 16.23 21.32
N ARG A 171 20.86 17.44 20.82
CA ARG A 171 21.35 18.57 21.64
C ARG A 171 20.36 19.73 21.69
N SER A 172 19.37 19.68 20.80
CA SER A 172 18.37 20.72 20.63
C SER A 172 17.13 20.11 19.97
N CYS A 173 16.04 20.86 20.01
CA CYS A 173 14.86 20.56 19.22
C CYS A 173 14.39 21.80 18.45
N ALA A 174 13.48 21.61 17.49
CA ALA A 174 12.79 22.69 16.81
C ALA A 174 11.30 22.37 16.71
N VAL A 175 10.47 23.39 16.90
CA VAL A 175 9.00 23.29 16.80
C VAL A 175 8.53 24.13 15.63
N LYS A 176 7.70 23.52 14.78
CA LYS A 176 7.08 24.17 13.63
C LYS A 176 5.56 24.01 13.69
N THR A 177 4.84 25.11 13.42
CA THR A 177 3.41 25.04 13.12
C THR A 177 3.23 24.81 11.62
N ASN A 178 2.51 23.74 11.26
CA ASN A 178 2.20 23.42 9.87
C ASN A 178 0.68 23.21 9.72
N GLY A 179 -0.04 24.31 9.58
CA GLY A 179 -1.49 24.33 9.58
C GLY A 179 -2.08 23.88 10.92
N ALA A 180 -2.92 22.84 10.90
CA ALA A 180 -3.59 22.30 12.09
C ALA A 180 -2.73 21.29 12.89
N ARG A 181 -1.40 21.33 12.76
CA ARG A 181 -0.49 20.44 13.50
C ARG A 181 0.81 21.11 13.93
N LEU A 182 1.44 20.52 14.93
CA LEU A 182 2.80 20.84 15.36
C LEU A 182 3.74 19.71 15.00
N GLU A 183 4.92 20.07 14.49
CA GLU A 183 6.03 19.17 14.19
C GLU A 183 7.19 19.52 15.13
N VAL A 184 7.66 18.54 15.92
CA VAL A 184 8.81 18.69 16.81
C VAL A 184 9.93 17.78 16.32
N THR A 185 11.10 18.34 16.00
CA THR A 185 12.23 17.58 15.47
C THR A 185 13.42 17.57 16.41
N PHE A 186 14.09 16.42 16.52
CA PHE A 186 15.32 16.20 17.26
C PHE A 186 16.40 15.62 16.32
N PRO A 187 17.35 16.43 15.83
CA PRO A 187 18.49 15.95 15.05
C PRO A 187 19.42 15.06 15.87
N GLY A 188 20.29 14.28 15.19
CA GLY A 188 21.32 13.48 15.83
C GLY A 188 20.90 12.03 16.08
N VAL A 189 20.11 11.45 15.18
CA VAL A 189 19.72 10.03 15.24
C VAL A 189 20.62 9.20 14.32
N GLN A 190 21.11 8.07 14.81
CA GLN A 190 21.79 7.03 14.02
C GLN A 190 21.06 5.71 14.19
N ALA A 191 20.68 5.05 13.08
CA ALA A 191 20.03 3.74 13.08
C ALA A 191 20.62 2.86 11.96
N GLY A 192 21.65 2.07 12.30
CA GLY A 192 22.35 1.23 11.34
C GLY A 192 23.02 2.09 10.27
N VAL A 193 22.65 1.88 9.00
CA VAL A 193 23.18 2.63 7.85
C VAL A 193 22.56 4.03 7.68
N PHE A 194 21.60 4.40 8.52
CA PHE A 194 20.83 5.63 8.42
C PHE A 194 21.24 6.67 9.45
N ALA A 195 21.35 7.93 9.01
CA ALA A 195 21.55 9.10 9.87
C ALA A 195 20.46 10.15 9.62
N GLY A 196 19.96 10.79 10.67
CA GLY A 196 18.89 11.77 10.53
C GLY A 196 18.34 12.33 11.84
N ARG A 197 17.02 12.38 11.93
CA ARG A 197 16.28 13.01 13.04
C ARG A 197 15.09 12.17 13.49
N LEU A 198 14.71 12.35 14.75
CA LEU A 198 13.41 11.93 15.28
C LEU A 198 12.43 13.08 15.09
N GLN A 199 11.18 12.78 14.76
CA GLN A 199 10.10 13.76 14.68
C GLN A 199 8.85 13.25 15.41
N TYR A 200 8.21 14.14 16.18
CA TYR A 200 6.85 13.97 16.69
C TYR A 200 5.93 14.94 15.96
N SER A 201 4.79 14.46 15.48
CA SER A 201 3.74 15.31 14.90
C SER A 201 2.43 15.09 15.65
N VAL A 202 1.78 16.16 16.09
CA VAL A 202 0.48 16.13 16.80
C VAL A 202 -0.54 16.96 16.04
N TYR A 203 -1.78 16.49 15.97
CA TYR A 203 -2.79 17.01 15.04
C TYR A 203 -4.00 17.52 15.82
N LYS A 204 -4.35 18.79 15.64
CA LYS A 204 -5.56 19.37 16.21
C LYS A 204 -6.80 18.65 15.67
N GLY A 205 -7.78 18.40 16.55
CA GLY A 205 -9.03 17.71 16.23
C GLY A 205 -8.93 16.19 16.33
N THR A 206 -7.77 15.64 16.68
CA THR A 206 -7.59 14.21 16.98
C THR A 206 -6.55 13.99 18.07
N SER A 207 -6.66 12.90 18.81
CA SER A 207 -5.66 12.52 19.81
C SER A 207 -4.52 11.69 19.22
N LEU A 208 -4.28 11.86 17.91
CA LEU A 208 -3.26 11.15 17.14
C LEU A 208 -1.88 11.82 17.32
N ILE A 209 -0.87 10.98 17.51
CA ILE A 209 0.54 11.34 17.55
C ILE A 209 1.25 10.49 16.50
N ARG A 210 2.01 11.11 15.61
CA ARG A 210 2.91 10.43 14.66
C ARG A 210 4.33 10.56 15.16
N GLN A 211 4.99 9.44 15.49
CA GLN A 211 6.42 9.38 15.79
C GLN A 211 7.14 8.82 14.55
N GLU A 212 8.16 9.52 14.07
CA GLU A 212 8.91 9.13 12.87
C GLU A 212 10.41 9.21 13.12
N LEU A 213 11.14 8.20 12.64
CA LEU A 213 12.55 8.38 12.31
C LEU A 213 12.62 8.81 10.84
N ILE A 214 13.17 10.00 10.58
CA ILE A 214 13.39 10.55 9.24
C ILE A 214 14.89 10.62 9.00
N ALA A 215 15.40 9.69 8.19
CA ALA A 215 16.84 9.50 8.01
C ALA A 215 17.19 9.08 6.59
N LYS A 216 18.44 9.30 6.20
CA LYS A 216 18.96 8.94 4.89
C LYS A 216 20.20 8.07 5.02
N THR A 217 20.52 7.38 3.95
CA THR A 217 21.77 6.63 3.78
C THR A 217 22.33 6.94 2.40
N ASP A 218 23.66 6.97 2.28
CA ASP A 218 24.34 7.06 0.99
C ASP A 218 24.90 5.69 0.56
N GLU A 219 24.65 4.62 1.33
CA GLU A 219 25.02 3.27 0.94
C GLU A 219 24.22 2.83 -0.30
N PRO A 220 24.86 2.22 -1.31
CA PRO A 220 24.18 1.75 -2.49
C PRO A 220 23.35 0.49 -2.19
N SER A 221 22.29 0.26 -2.97
CA SER A 221 21.53 -0.99 -2.98
C SER A 221 20.96 -1.39 -1.60
N VAL A 222 20.50 -0.44 -0.79
CA VAL A 222 19.93 -0.76 0.53
C VAL A 222 18.47 -1.20 0.38
N ALA A 223 18.16 -2.36 0.95
CA ALA A 223 16.79 -2.75 1.28
C ALA A 223 16.63 -2.81 2.81
N TYR A 224 15.51 -2.36 3.37
CA TYR A 224 15.39 -2.29 4.83
C TYR A 224 13.97 -2.49 5.35
N LYS A 225 13.88 -2.84 6.64
CA LYS A 225 12.65 -2.81 7.45
C LYS A 225 12.90 -2.07 8.75
N TYR A 226 11.83 -1.70 9.45
CA TYR A 226 11.91 -1.14 10.78
C TYR A 226 10.81 -1.66 11.71
N ASP A 227 11.13 -1.66 12.99
CA ASP A 227 10.19 -1.75 14.10
C ASP A 227 10.25 -0.43 14.88
N ALA A 228 9.13 -0.01 15.46
CA ALA A 228 9.02 1.27 16.17
C ALA A 228 8.08 1.17 17.36
N GLY A 229 8.32 1.91 18.44
CA GLY A 229 7.47 1.87 19.62
C GLY A 229 7.90 2.80 20.75
N PHE A 230 7.24 2.63 21.90
CA PHE A 230 7.64 3.21 23.17
C PHE A 230 8.30 2.17 24.06
N LYS A 231 9.34 2.60 24.76
CA LYS A 231 10.10 1.79 25.70
C LYS A 231 10.04 2.34 27.11
N GLY A 232 9.86 1.44 28.09
CA GLY A 232 10.01 1.73 29.51
C GLY A 232 8.75 2.24 30.22
N LEU A 233 7.55 1.86 29.75
CA LEU A 233 6.31 2.15 30.45
C LEU A 233 6.30 1.42 31.79
N THR A 234 5.86 2.10 32.86
CA THR A 234 5.74 1.48 34.19
C THR A 234 4.56 0.51 34.24
N ILE A 235 4.79 -0.69 34.78
CA ILE A 235 3.74 -1.66 35.10
C ILE A 235 3.01 -1.17 36.36
N GLN A 236 1.72 -0.92 36.22
CA GLN A 236 0.81 -0.50 37.28
C GLN A 236 -0.29 -1.57 37.46
N PRO A 237 -1.06 -1.58 38.56
CA PRO A 237 -2.11 -2.58 38.78
C PRO A 237 -3.15 -2.69 37.64
N ALA A 238 -3.42 -1.59 36.93
CA ALA A 238 -4.33 -1.56 35.78
C ALA A 238 -3.63 -1.79 34.43
N SER A 239 -2.31 -2.01 34.41
CA SER A 239 -1.55 -2.15 33.17
C SER A 239 -1.85 -3.46 32.46
N ARG A 240 -2.33 -3.34 31.23
CA ARG A 240 -2.48 -4.49 30.32
C ARG A 240 -2.34 -4.07 28.88
N VAL A 241 -1.89 -5.01 28.06
CA VAL A 241 -1.96 -4.93 26.59
C VAL A 241 -3.26 -5.59 26.18
N VAL A 242 -4.02 -4.99 25.27
CA VAL A 242 -5.25 -5.58 24.69
C VAL A 242 -5.20 -5.52 23.17
N TRP A 243 -5.69 -6.57 22.51
CA TRP A 243 -5.78 -6.66 21.05
C TRP A 243 -6.92 -7.60 20.64
N ARG A 244 -7.25 -7.63 19.34
CA ARG A 244 -8.09 -8.68 18.75
C ARG A 244 -7.22 -9.71 18.06
N ASP A 245 -7.42 -11.00 18.30
CA ASP A 245 -6.73 -12.05 17.53
C ASP A 245 -7.28 -12.17 16.10
N SER A 246 -6.75 -13.10 15.31
CA SER A 246 -7.17 -13.33 13.91
C SER A 246 -8.62 -13.82 13.76
N ALA A 247 -9.27 -14.25 14.84
CA ALA A 247 -10.69 -14.59 14.88
C ALA A 247 -11.56 -13.40 15.35
N ASN A 248 -10.96 -12.21 15.51
CA ASN A 248 -11.56 -11.01 16.05
C ASN A 248 -11.99 -11.12 17.53
N LEU A 249 -11.44 -12.07 18.29
CA LEU A 249 -11.71 -12.19 19.73
C LEU A 249 -10.75 -11.33 20.53
N TRP A 250 -11.24 -10.72 21.61
CA TRP A 250 -10.43 -9.92 22.51
C TRP A 250 -9.44 -10.78 23.29
N GLN A 251 -8.20 -10.33 23.33
CA GLN A 251 -7.11 -10.91 24.08
C GLN A 251 -6.47 -9.84 24.96
N ASP A 252 -5.88 -10.26 26.08
CA ASP A 252 -5.11 -9.38 26.95
C ASP A 252 -3.87 -10.02 27.56
N TYR A 253 -2.92 -9.18 27.97
CA TYR A 253 -1.73 -9.58 28.72
C TYR A 253 -1.46 -8.59 29.86
N GLN A 254 -1.43 -9.10 31.10
CA GLN A 254 -1.36 -8.31 32.35
C GLN A 254 0.02 -8.39 33.04
N PHE A 255 1.07 -8.77 32.30
CA PHE A 255 2.47 -8.75 32.78
C PHE A 255 2.81 -9.62 34.02
N GLY A 256 1.98 -10.62 34.35
CA GLY A 256 2.24 -11.54 35.47
C GLY A 256 3.34 -12.59 35.22
N GLY A 257 3.84 -12.72 33.98
CA GLY A 257 4.88 -13.69 33.60
C GLY A 257 6.31 -13.16 33.81
N ALA A 258 7.32 -13.97 33.44
CA ALA A 258 8.72 -13.56 33.44
C ALA A 258 9.00 -12.46 32.39
N LYS A 259 10.15 -11.76 32.54
CA LYS A 259 10.64 -10.83 31.51
C LYS A 259 10.77 -11.53 30.15
N ASN A 260 10.61 -10.78 29.06
CA ASN A 260 10.85 -11.30 27.73
C ASN A 260 12.28 -10.97 27.27
N ASP A 261 12.95 -11.89 26.58
CA ASP A 261 14.28 -11.66 26.01
C ASP A 261 14.23 -10.78 24.75
N GLY A 262 13.07 -10.69 24.11
CA GLY A 262 12.81 -9.85 22.95
C GLY A 262 11.32 -9.55 22.81
N PRO A 263 10.96 -8.71 21.82
CA PRO A 263 9.56 -8.42 21.51
C PRO A 263 8.76 -9.69 21.24
N VAL A 264 7.55 -9.71 21.75
CA VAL A 264 6.53 -10.74 21.51
C VAL A 264 5.63 -10.23 20.38
N PRO A 265 5.75 -10.75 19.15
CA PRO A 265 4.85 -10.40 18.07
C PRO A 265 3.42 -10.89 18.34
N LEU A 266 2.45 -10.08 17.97
CA LEU A 266 1.03 -10.43 18.04
C LEU A 266 0.46 -10.53 16.62
N VAL A 267 -0.12 -11.69 16.29
CA VAL A 267 -0.99 -11.85 15.11
C VAL A 267 -2.35 -11.24 15.44
N ALA A 268 -2.36 -9.90 15.52
CA ALA A 268 -3.54 -9.12 15.83
C ALA A 268 -4.32 -8.80 14.55
N ALA A 269 -5.64 -8.91 14.59
CA ALA A 269 -6.50 -8.31 13.58
C ALA A 269 -6.24 -6.79 13.51
N ASN A 270 -6.28 -6.24 12.30
CA ASN A 270 -6.16 -4.80 12.03
C ASN A 270 -4.85 -4.13 12.46
N ARG A 271 -3.81 -4.91 12.80
CA ARG A 271 -2.45 -4.40 13.05
C ARG A 271 -2.41 -3.37 14.18
N VAL A 272 -3.24 -3.53 15.20
CA VAL A 272 -3.35 -2.59 16.32
C VAL A 272 -3.36 -3.33 17.66
N LEU A 273 -2.69 -2.73 18.65
CA LEU A 273 -2.85 -3.07 20.06
C LEU A 273 -3.04 -1.79 20.86
N ALA A 274 -3.65 -1.91 22.03
CA ALA A 274 -3.72 -0.81 23.00
C ALA A 274 -3.10 -1.21 24.33
N VAL A 275 -2.45 -0.26 24.98
CA VAL A 275 -1.95 -0.40 26.34
C VAL A 275 -2.82 0.44 27.28
N GLU A 276 -3.38 -0.21 28.29
CA GLU A 276 -4.17 0.46 29.31
C GLU A 276 -3.28 0.95 30.46
N ALA A 277 -3.58 2.16 30.93
CA ALA A 277 -3.01 2.76 32.12
C ALA A 277 -4.15 3.33 32.99
N PRO A 278 -3.92 3.69 34.26
CA PRO A 278 -4.95 4.33 35.06
C PRO A 278 -5.48 5.60 34.39
N GLY A 279 -6.79 5.61 34.11
CA GLY A 279 -7.49 6.75 33.52
C GLY A 279 -7.49 6.84 32.00
N GLY A 280 -6.96 5.85 31.27
CA GLY A 280 -7.06 5.81 29.80
C GLY A 280 -6.17 4.77 29.14
N ALA A 281 -5.93 4.93 27.84
CA ALA A 281 -5.09 4.02 27.07
C ALA A 281 -4.39 4.69 25.89
N ILE A 282 -3.38 3.99 25.36
CA ILE A 282 -2.64 4.38 24.15
C ILE A 282 -2.71 3.22 23.16
N ALA A 283 -3.30 3.43 21.99
CA ALA A 283 -3.21 2.48 20.88
C ALA A 283 -1.95 2.75 20.05
N ALA A 284 -1.29 1.69 19.58
CA ALA A 284 -0.21 1.78 18.59
C ALA A 284 -0.59 1.00 17.32
N PHE A 285 -0.38 1.64 16.16
CA PHE A 285 -0.67 1.06 14.85
C PHE A 285 0.24 1.68 13.78
N PRO A 286 0.54 0.95 12.69
CA PRO A 286 1.33 1.48 11.60
C PRO A 286 0.46 2.34 10.66
N PRO A 287 1.06 3.12 9.74
CA PRO A 287 0.32 3.50 8.54
C PRO A 287 -0.34 2.26 7.89
N PRO A 288 -1.57 2.37 7.37
CA PRO A 288 -2.31 1.19 6.95
C PRO A 288 -1.77 0.54 5.68
N HIS A 289 -1.11 1.30 4.79
CA HIS A 289 -0.71 0.79 3.46
C HIS A 289 0.79 0.87 3.18
N ASN A 290 1.40 2.05 3.30
CA ASN A 290 2.84 2.21 3.02
C ASN A 290 3.75 1.61 4.12
N PHE A 291 3.18 0.99 5.16
CA PHE A 291 3.92 0.12 6.07
C PHE A 291 4.27 -1.25 5.47
N PHE A 292 3.68 -1.59 4.32
CA PHE A 292 3.75 -2.91 3.70
C PHE A 292 4.32 -2.81 2.29
N TRP A 293 5.42 -3.52 2.04
CA TRP A 293 5.79 -3.87 0.67
C TRP A 293 4.85 -4.96 0.15
N SER A 294 4.69 -5.01 -1.16
CA SER A 294 3.86 -6.01 -1.80
C SER A 294 4.49 -7.38 -1.61
N ARG A 295 3.63 -8.31 -1.23
CA ARG A 295 3.84 -9.74 -1.28
C ARG A 295 2.74 -10.35 -2.15
N GLU A 296 2.90 -11.59 -2.54
CA GLU A 296 1.95 -12.43 -3.23
C GLU A 296 1.02 -13.14 -2.24
N THR A 297 1.36 -13.10 -0.94
CA THR A 297 0.50 -13.55 0.15
C THR A 297 0.13 -12.40 1.08
N GLU A 298 -1.01 -12.53 1.75
CA GLU A 298 -1.50 -11.53 2.71
C GLU A 298 -1.58 -12.12 4.12
N VAL A 299 -0.79 -13.15 4.38
CA VAL A 299 -0.72 -13.77 5.71
C VAL A 299 -0.35 -12.69 6.73
N ASN A 300 -1.05 -12.67 7.85
CA ASN A 300 -0.74 -11.78 8.96
C ASN A 300 0.52 -12.27 9.68
N LEU A 301 1.62 -11.55 9.52
CA LEU A 301 2.93 -11.89 10.10
C LEU A 301 3.14 -11.30 11.50
N GLY A 302 2.11 -10.68 12.08
CA GLY A 302 2.10 -10.09 13.41
C GLY A 302 2.72 -8.70 13.49
N TYR A 303 1.98 -7.67 13.13
CA TYR A 303 2.52 -6.33 12.87
C TYR A 303 2.60 -5.40 14.09
N VAL A 304 2.22 -5.91 15.27
CA VAL A 304 2.36 -5.21 16.55
C VAL A 304 3.02 -6.11 17.57
N TRP A 305 3.61 -5.52 18.61
CA TRP A 305 4.37 -6.26 19.62
C TRP A 305 4.29 -5.61 20.99
N TYR A 306 4.48 -6.43 22.02
CA TYR A 306 4.79 -5.97 23.38
C TYR A 306 6.08 -6.65 23.88
N ARG A 307 6.69 -6.13 24.95
CA ARG A 307 7.82 -6.75 25.64
C ARG A 307 7.76 -6.37 27.11
N LYS A 308 7.66 -7.34 28.02
CA LYS A 308 7.93 -7.12 29.45
C LYS A 308 9.45 -6.95 29.62
N ASP A 309 9.90 -5.74 29.91
CA ASP A 309 11.33 -5.41 30.00
C ASP A 309 11.95 -5.87 31.33
N GLY A 310 11.14 -5.92 32.39
CA GLY A 310 11.51 -6.36 33.73
C GLY A 310 10.31 -6.39 34.66
N GLU A 311 10.54 -6.45 35.98
CA GLU A 311 9.44 -6.53 36.96
C GLU A 311 8.56 -5.28 37.02
N THR A 312 9.10 -4.13 36.62
CA THR A 312 8.43 -2.84 36.78
C THR A 312 8.16 -2.13 35.46
N THR A 313 8.65 -2.64 34.33
CA THR A 313 8.56 -1.94 33.04
C THR A 313 8.25 -2.83 31.84
N PHE A 314 7.63 -2.23 30.83
CA PHE A 314 7.31 -2.86 29.56
C PHE A 314 7.40 -1.89 28.37
N SER A 315 7.43 -2.43 27.17
CA SER A 315 7.52 -1.73 25.89
C SER A 315 6.47 -2.26 24.91
N PHE A 316 6.08 -1.45 23.93
CA PHE A 316 5.14 -1.86 22.88
C PHE A 316 5.27 -1.02 21.61
N GLY A 317 4.77 -1.54 20.49
CA GLY A 317 4.70 -0.79 19.25
C GLY A 317 4.35 -1.63 18.02
N VAL A 318 4.85 -1.19 16.87
CA VAL A 318 4.67 -1.82 15.56
C VAL A 318 5.95 -2.52 15.13
N ARG A 319 5.82 -3.55 14.30
CA ARG A 319 6.95 -4.27 13.74
C ARG A 319 6.68 -4.75 12.33
N GLN A 320 7.76 -4.97 11.61
CA GLN A 320 7.74 -5.70 10.34
C GLN A 320 8.38 -7.07 10.55
N ALA A 321 7.98 -8.07 9.77
CA ALA A 321 8.62 -9.38 9.83
C ALA A 321 9.98 -9.41 9.13
N ASP A 322 10.82 -10.36 9.52
CA ASP A 322 12.16 -10.55 8.93
C ASP A 322 12.09 -11.46 7.69
N GLY A 323 11.01 -12.20 7.52
CA GLY A 323 10.73 -13.09 6.39
C GLY A 323 9.24 -13.40 6.28
N GLU A 324 8.88 -14.05 5.17
CA GLU A 324 7.54 -14.59 4.93
C GLU A 324 7.24 -15.77 5.87
N ALA A 325 5.96 -16.10 6.05
CA ALA A 325 5.54 -17.31 6.74
C ALA A 325 6.09 -18.57 6.05
N GLU A 326 6.42 -19.60 6.84
CA GLU A 326 6.83 -20.89 6.29
C GLU A 326 5.72 -21.49 5.40
N PRO A 327 6.06 -22.11 4.25
CA PRO A 327 5.07 -22.64 3.31
C PRO A 327 4.06 -23.61 3.95
N SER A 328 4.51 -24.42 4.92
CA SER A 328 3.67 -25.35 5.68
C SER A 328 2.67 -24.65 6.61
N ALA A 329 3.01 -23.45 7.10
CA ALA A 329 2.13 -22.63 7.92
C ALA A 329 1.14 -21.80 7.09
N ALA A 330 1.51 -21.43 5.86
CA ALA A 330 0.68 -20.62 4.99
C ALA A 330 -0.48 -21.39 4.32
N GLY A 331 -0.36 -22.73 4.16
CA GLY A 331 -1.44 -23.60 3.66
C GLY A 331 -1.97 -23.27 2.25
N ARG A 332 -1.21 -22.51 1.45
CA ARG A 332 -1.72 -21.81 0.24
C ARG A 332 -1.30 -22.40 -1.09
N GLY A 333 -0.96 -23.67 -1.11
CA GLY A 333 -0.53 -24.39 -2.31
C GLY A 333 0.94 -24.80 -2.23
N PRO A 334 1.50 -25.37 -3.31
CA PRO A 334 2.88 -25.87 -3.33
C PRO A 334 3.93 -24.76 -3.48
N GLU A 335 3.53 -23.49 -3.65
CA GLU A 335 4.45 -22.41 -3.97
C GLU A 335 5.21 -21.91 -2.74
N ASP A 336 6.54 -21.92 -2.84
CA ASP A 336 7.42 -21.34 -1.83
C ASP A 336 7.59 -19.83 -2.09
N THR A 337 6.96 -19.04 -1.23
CA THR A 337 6.94 -17.57 -1.31
C THR A 337 7.99 -16.91 -0.43
N ARG A 338 8.92 -17.66 0.19
CA ARG A 338 9.92 -17.10 1.11
C ARG A 338 10.87 -16.09 0.46
N GLN A 339 11.05 -16.15 -0.86
CA GLN A 339 11.85 -15.18 -1.63
C GLN A 339 11.04 -13.92 -2.03
N ASN A 340 9.71 -13.92 -1.85
CA ASN A 340 8.83 -12.78 -2.13
C ASN A 340 8.72 -11.86 -0.90
N PHE A 341 9.85 -11.30 -0.50
CA PHE A 341 9.94 -10.51 0.73
C PHE A 341 10.87 -9.29 0.57
N ALA A 342 10.48 -8.43 -0.37
CA ALA A 342 11.30 -7.33 -0.89
C ALA A 342 11.83 -6.36 0.16
N LEU A 343 11.09 -6.06 1.23
CA LEU A 343 11.37 -4.91 2.11
C LEU A 343 11.27 -3.57 1.36
N TYR A 344 11.48 -2.45 2.07
CA TYR A 344 11.61 -1.14 1.42
C TYR A 344 12.90 -1.04 0.62
N SER A 345 12.86 -0.31 -0.48
CA SER A 345 14.04 0.28 -1.13
C SER A 345 14.46 1.55 -0.39
N ALA A 346 15.77 1.78 -0.27
CA ALA A 346 16.33 3.05 0.16
C ALA A 346 17.36 3.54 -0.88
N ARG A 347 16.89 4.35 -1.83
CA ARG A 347 17.78 4.98 -2.82
C ARG A 347 18.79 5.91 -2.11
N PRO A 348 20.06 5.95 -2.54
CA PRO A 348 21.08 6.80 -1.91
C PRO A 348 20.66 8.27 -1.85
N GLY A 349 20.90 8.91 -0.71
CA GLY A 349 20.64 10.33 -0.49
C GLY A 349 19.16 10.69 -0.24
N THR A 350 18.22 9.75 -0.35
CA THR A 350 16.80 10.04 -0.13
C THR A 350 16.41 9.92 1.35
N TRP A 351 15.49 10.78 1.79
CA TRP A 351 15.02 10.81 3.18
C TRP A 351 13.94 9.78 3.41
N GLN A 352 14.32 8.64 3.98
CA GLN A 352 13.42 7.57 4.36
C GLN A 352 12.60 7.96 5.60
N ARG A 353 11.29 7.74 5.56
CA ARG A 353 10.36 7.94 6.67
C ARG A 353 9.98 6.60 7.29
N MET A 354 10.11 6.51 8.61
CA MET A 354 9.77 5.30 9.39
C MET A 354 8.73 5.67 10.45
N PRO A 355 7.44 5.83 10.07
CA PRO A 355 6.37 6.23 10.99
C PRO A 355 5.83 5.10 11.87
N VAL A 356 5.39 5.48 13.07
CA VAL A 356 4.42 4.76 13.89
C VAL A 356 3.40 5.77 14.43
N TYR A 357 2.14 5.36 14.50
CA TYR A 357 1.06 6.15 15.08
C TYR A 357 0.71 5.68 16.48
N PHE A 358 0.47 6.65 17.35
CA PHE A 358 -0.13 6.45 18.66
C PHE A 358 -1.44 7.22 18.76
N TYR A 359 -2.51 6.59 19.22
CA TYR A 359 -3.78 7.26 19.50
C TYR A 359 -4.07 7.21 21.00
N VAL A 360 -4.28 8.37 21.58
CA VAL A 360 -4.40 8.56 23.03
C VAL A 360 -5.85 8.82 23.41
N ASN A 361 -6.35 8.16 24.45
CA ASN A 361 -7.76 8.30 24.81
C ASN A 361 -7.96 8.19 26.32
N ALA A 362 -8.95 8.90 26.87
CA ALA A 362 -9.34 8.79 28.28
C ALA A 362 -10.30 7.61 28.55
N GLU A 363 -10.42 6.69 27.58
CA GLU A 363 -11.22 5.48 27.65
C GLU A 363 -10.33 4.25 27.86
N PRO A 364 -10.89 3.10 28.28
CA PRO A 364 -10.18 1.83 28.30
C PRO A 364 -9.65 1.42 26.92
N GLY A 365 -8.77 0.42 26.91
CA GLY A 365 -8.00 -0.06 25.76
C GLY A 365 -8.87 -0.57 24.62
N GLN A 366 -9.96 -1.28 24.91
CA GLN A 366 -10.87 -1.74 23.86
C GLN A 366 -11.54 -0.57 23.11
N ALA A 367 -12.05 0.43 23.84
CA ALA A 367 -12.65 1.62 23.25
C ALA A 367 -11.61 2.51 22.54
N THR A 368 -10.38 2.54 23.06
CA THR A 368 -9.24 3.25 22.46
C THR A 368 -8.79 2.60 21.16
N LEU A 369 -8.74 1.27 21.13
CA LEU A 369 -8.48 0.50 19.91
C LEU A 369 -9.58 0.74 18.88
N GLN A 370 -10.87 0.73 19.28
CA GLN A 370 -11.98 1.04 18.36
C GLN A 370 -11.89 2.47 17.78
N ALA A 371 -11.47 3.45 18.57
CA ALA A 371 -11.26 4.81 18.09
C ALA A 371 -10.08 4.90 17.10
N ALA A 372 -9.03 4.10 17.28
CA ALA A 372 -7.94 4.00 16.31
C ALA A 372 -8.40 3.33 15.00
N LEU A 373 -9.25 2.30 15.06
CA LEU A 373 -9.79 1.61 13.88
C LEU A 373 -10.67 2.50 12.99
N ALA A 374 -11.27 3.56 13.55
CA ALA A 374 -12.04 4.51 12.76
C ALA A 374 -11.22 5.12 11.62
N PHE A 375 -9.89 5.23 11.76
CA PHE A 375 -9.01 5.76 10.72
C PHE A 375 -8.96 4.90 9.45
N THR A 376 -9.20 3.59 9.53
CA THR A 376 -9.27 2.68 8.38
C THR A 376 -10.70 2.21 8.10
N HIS A 377 -11.71 2.86 8.71
CA HIS A 377 -13.09 2.39 8.70
C HIS A 377 -13.22 0.92 9.14
N ASP A 378 -12.49 0.51 10.19
CA ASP A 378 -12.45 -0.88 10.66
C ASP A 378 -11.92 -1.87 9.61
N ASP A 379 -10.99 -1.43 8.75
CA ASP A 379 -10.47 -2.18 7.60
C ASP A 379 -11.55 -2.57 6.58
N HIS A 380 -12.53 -1.68 6.41
CA HIS A 380 -13.64 -1.88 5.49
C HIS A 380 -13.70 -0.74 4.46
N TYR A 381 -13.77 -1.07 3.18
CA TYR A 381 -14.00 -0.08 2.14
C TYR A 381 -15.39 0.54 2.30
N LYS A 382 -15.44 1.80 2.68
CA LYS A 382 -16.70 2.50 2.96
C LYS A 382 -17.55 2.56 1.68
N PRO A 383 -18.83 2.16 1.72
CA PRO A 383 -19.74 2.34 0.60
C PRO A 383 -19.90 3.82 0.23
N LEU A 384 -19.91 4.11 -1.06
CA LEU A 384 -20.06 5.46 -1.59
C LEU A 384 -21.23 5.50 -2.58
N ARG A 385 -22.17 6.42 -2.37
CA ARG A 385 -23.39 6.51 -3.19
C ARG A 385 -23.05 6.71 -4.67
N GLY A 386 -23.63 5.87 -5.53
CA GLY A 386 -23.39 5.90 -6.98
C GLY A 386 -22.08 5.22 -7.40
N TYR A 387 -21.40 4.53 -6.48
CA TYR A 387 -20.17 3.79 -6.74
C TYR A 387 -20.27 2.35 -6.23
N GLN A 388 -19.52 1.45 -6.85
CA GLN A 388 -19.28 0.08 -6.42
C GLN A 388 -17.78 -0.12 -6.23
N VAL A 389 -17.39 -0.77 -5.13
CA VAL A 389 -15.98 -1.04 -4.80
C VAL A 389 -15.54 -2.29 -5.56
N MET A 390 -14.52 -2.13 -6.41
CA MET A 390 -13.97 -3.17 -7.26
C MET A 390 -12.52 -3.48 -6.90
N ALA A 391 -12.28 -4.71 -6.45
CA ALA A 391 -10.94 -5.25 -6.19
C ALA A 391 -10.57 -6.21 -7.34
N THR A 392 -9.36 -6.07 -7.87
CA THR A 392 -8.97 -6.79 -9.10
C THR A 392 -7.59 -7.42 -9.01
N HIS A 393 -7.37 -8.43 -9.85
CA HIS A 393 -6.10 -9.14 -10.00
C HIS A 393 -5.73 -9.98 -8.77
N PHE A 394 -6.39 -11.13 -8.63
CA PHE A 394 -6.11 -12.10 -7.57
C PHE A 394 -5.93 -13.51 -8.10
N HIS A 395 -4.78 -14.14 -7.88
CA HIS A 395 -4.48 -15.52 -8.31
C HIS A 395 -5.13 -16.57 -7.39
N THR A 396 -6.46 -16.51 -7.25
CA THR A 396 -7.19 -17.42 -6.37
C THR A 396 -7.43 -18.80 -6.97
N SER A 397 -7.24 -18.95 -8.29
CA SER A 397 -7.45 -20.21 -9.02
C SER A 397 -8.80 -20.88 -8.70
N PRO A 398 -9.93 -20.21 -8.94
CA PRO A 398 -11.23 -20.63 -8.40
C PRO A 398 -11.71 -21.98 -8.96
N VAL A 399 -11.54 -22.23 -10.26
CA VAL A 399 -12.00 -23.48 -10.93
C VAL A 399 -11.32 -24.74 -10.37
N PRO A 400 -9.97 -24.86 -10.37
CA PRO A 400 -9.34 -26.08 -9.86
C PRO A 400 -9.65 -26.31 -8.38
N ARG A 401 -9.79 -25.26 -7.57
CA ARG A 401 -10.14 -25.38 -6.15
C ARG A 401 -11.58 -25.83 -5.93
N ALA A 402 -12.54 -25.25 -6.65
CA ALA A 402 -13.94 -25.65 -6.56
C ALA A 402 -14.11 -27.14 -6.95
N ARG A 403 -13.47 -27.58 -8.04
CA ARG A 403 -13.46 -28.99 -8.45
C ARG A 403 -12.85 -29.91 -7.38
N ALA A 404 -11.72 -29.52 -6.78
CA ALA A 404 -11.06 -30.30 -5.72
C ALA A 404 -11.90 -30.41 -4.44
N LEU A 405 -12.75 -29.41 -4.15
CA LEU A 405 -13.59 -29.37 -2.96
C LEU A 405 -14.99 -29.98 -3.16
N GLY A 406 -15.28 -30.55 -4.33
CA GLY A 406 -16.52 -31.30 -4.58
C GLY A 406 -17.52 -30.65 -5.54
N GLY A 407 -17.18 -29.53 -6.19
CA GLY A 407 -18.00 -28.96 -7.27
C GLY A 407 -18.03 -27.43 -7.31
N LEU A 408 -18.69 -26.90 -8.34
CA LEU A 408 -18.75 -25.45 -8.60
C LEU A 408 -19.61 -24.68 -7.59
N ASP A 409 -20.43 -25.36 -6.78
CA ASP A 409 -21.25 -24.76 -5.71
C ASP A 409 -20.47 -24.47 -4.42
N VAL A 410 -19.23 -24.95 -4.29
CA VAL A 410 -18.43 -24.74 -3.08
C VAL A 410 -18.08 -23.27 -2.93
N LYS A 411 -18.42 -22.70 -1.77
CA LYS A 411 -18.01 -21.35 -1.40
C LYS A 411 -16.52 -21.32 -1.06
N LEU A 412 -15.75 -20.58 -1.85
CA LEU A 412 -14.34 -20.34 -1.57
C LEU A 412 -14.20 -19.23 -0.52
N PRO A 413 -13.29 -19.37 0.48
CA PRO A 413 -13.08 -18.34 1.50
C PRO A 413 -12.76 -16.95 0.93
N ASP A 414 -12.13 -16.90 -0.24
CA ASP A 414 -11.80 -15.65 -0.94
C ASP A 414 -13.02 -14.75 -1.16
N PHE A 415 -14.16 -15.34 -1.50
CA PHE A 415 -15.38 -14.58 -1.79
C PHE A 415 -15.95 -13.96 -0.51
N GLU A 416 -15.96 -14.70 0.59
CA GLU A 416 -16.51 -14.22 1.87
C GLU A 416 -15.58 -13.17 2.51
N VAL A 417 -14.27 -13.38 2.42
CA VAL A 417 -13.27 -12.41 2.90
C VAL A 417 -13.38 -11.09 2.14
N MET A 418 -13.47 -11.12 0.81
CA MET A 418 -13.63 -9.90 0.01
C MET A 418 -14.95 -9.18 0.28
N LYS A 419 -16.06 -9.92 0.43
CA LYS A 419 -17.34 -9.34 0.87
C LYS A 419 -17.22 -8.64 2.22
N SER A 420 -16.57 -9.29 3.19
CA SER A 420 -16.41 -8.74 4.55
C SER A 420 -15.56 -7.47 4.60
N ALA A 421 -14.67 -7.26 3.62
CA ALA A 421 -13.88 -6.05 3.48
C ALA A 421 -14.65 -4.90 2.77
N GLY A 422 -15.90 -5.09 2.36
CA GLY A 422 -16.69 -4.08 1.66
C GLY A 422 -16.52 -4.06 0.13
N VAL A 423 -15.93 -5.11 -0.46
CA VAL A 423 -15.82 -5.23 -1.92
C VAL A 423 -17.16 -5.66 -2.52
N ASN A 424 -17.60 -4.96 -3.58
CA ASN A 424 -18.79 -5.29 -4.34
C ASN A 424 -18.49 -6.07 -5.63
N ILE A 425 -17.34 -5.82 -6.26
CA ILE A 425 -16.90 -6.51 -7.48
C ILE A 425 -15.54 -7.14 -7.19
N PHE A 426 -15.49 -8.46 -7.16
CA PHE A 426 -14.26 -9.23 -7.01
C PHE A 426 -13.86 -9.81 -8.36
N ALA A 427 -12.68 -9.43 -8.85
CA ALA A 427 -12.20 -9.88 -10.16
C ALA A 427 -10.98 -10.81 -10.03
N PRO A 428 -11.20 -12.12 -9.75
CA PRO A 428 -10.13 -13.10 -9.67
C PRO A 428 -9.50 -13.37 -11.04
N ILE A 429 -8.30 -13.95 -11.01
CA ILE A 429 -7.53 -14.44 -12.15
C ILE A 429 -7.49 -15.98 -12.09
N GLY A 430 -7.54 -16.62 -13.26
CA GLY A 430 -7.14 -18.02 -13.41
C GLY A 430 -8.28 -19.04 -13.46
N GLY A 431 -9.34 -18.77 -14.21
CA GLY A 431 -10.43 -19.74 -14.39
C GLY A 431 -10.49 -20.48 -15.73
N GLY A 432 -9.65 -20.22 -16.73
CA GLY A 432 -9.76 -21.03 -17.96
C GLY A 432 -8.61 -20.94 -18.95
N GLY A 433 -7.73 -21.95 -18.88
CA GLY A 433 -6.73 -22.24 -19.91
C GLY A 433 -5.28 -22.06 -19.47
N GLY A 434 -4.58 -23.17 -19.23
CA GLY A 434 -3.13 -23.25 -19.47
C GLY A 434 -2.16 -23.06 -18.30
N PHE A 435 -2.55 -22.49 -17.16
CA PHE A 435 -1.56 -22.18 -16.11
C PHE A 435 -2.07 -22.64 -14.74
N GLY A 436 -1.53 -23.76 -14.28
CA GLY A 436 -1.57 -24.11 -12.86
C GLY A 436 -0.80 -23.06 -12.06
N ALA A 437 -1.16 -22.92 -10.78
CA ALA A 437 -0.31 -22.28 -9.80
C ALA A 437 1.14 -22.77 -9.96
N GLY A 438 2.09 -21.85 -10.10
CA GLY A 438 3.46 -22.16 -10.47
C GLY A 438 3.62 -22.18 -12.00
N GLY A 439 4.15 -21.09 -12.52
CA GLY A 439 4.60 -20.90 -13.89
C GLY A 439 5.55 -21.94 -14.48
N GLY A 440 5.99 -21.61 -15.69
CA GLY A 440 6.82 -22.47 -16.52
C GLY A 440 6.03 -23.14 -17.63
N ARG A 441 5.77 -22.39 -18.71
CA ARG A 441 5.98 -22.86 -20.09
C ARG A 441 6.09 -21.65 -21.02
N ALA A 442 7.30 -21.11 -21.07
CA ALA A 442 7.76 -20.46 -22.30
C ALA A 442 7.82 -21.55 -23.40
N GLY A 443 7.17 -21.31 -24.54
CA GLY A 443 7.55 -21.92 -25.82
C GLY A 443 7.19 -23.39 -26.11
N GLY A 444 6.09 -23.94 -25.57
CA GLY A 444 5.64 -25.30 -25.95
C GLY A 444 4.45 -25.28 -26.92
N ALA A 445 4.57 -25.93 -28.08
CA ALA A 445 3.47 -26.14 -29.03
C ALA A 445 2.21 -26.72 -28.35
N SER A 446 1.03 -26.31 -28.83
CA SER A 446 -0.27 -26.79 -28.36
C SER A 446 -0.35 -28.33 -28.45
N VAL A 447 -0.43 -29.01 -27.30
CA VAL A 447 -0.67 -30.45 -27.24
C VAL A 447 -2.14 -30.73 -27.57
N PRO A 448 -2.46 -31.69 -28.48
CA PRO A 448 -3.85 -32.07 -28.75
C PRO A 448 -4.61 -32.43 -27.46
N GLY A 449 -5.81 -31.85 -27.26
CA GLY A 449 -6.65 -32.05 -26.07
C GLY A 449 -6.59 -30.93 -25.03
N ASN A 450 -5.60 -30.02 -25.08
CA ASN A 450 -5.55 -28.85 -24.19
C ASN A 450 -6.70 -27.87 -24.42
N ASN A 451 -7.13 -27.68 -25.66
CA ASN A 451 -8.22 -26.76 -26.02
C ASN A 451 -9.55 -27.15 -25.38
N VAL A 452 -9.89 -28.44 -25.40
CA VAL A 452 -11.15 -28.94 -24.78
C VAL A 452 -11.14 -28.69 -23.27
N ARG A 453 -9.99 -28.90 -22.62
CA ARG A 453 -9.81 -28.63 -21.19
C ARG A 453 -9.87 -27.12 -20.88
N GLN A 454 -9.26 -26.28 -21.71
CA GLN A 454 -9.33 -24.82 -21.61
C GLN A 454 -10.76 -24.32 -21.71
N LEU A 455 -11.48 -24.70 -22.77
CA LEU A 455 -12.86 -24.28 -22.99
C LEU A 455 -13.79 -24.76 -21.87
N GLN A 456 -13.60 -25.99 -21.38
CA GLN A 456 -14.34 -26.48 -20.21
C GLN A 456 -14.00 -25.70 -18.94
N ALA A 457 -12.74 -25.34 -18.73
CA ALA A 457 -12.35 -24.53 -17.58
C ALA A 457 -12.97 -23.12 -17.65
N LEU A 458 -12.92 -22.46 -18.82
CA LEU A 458 -13.62 -21.18 -19.05
C LEU A 458 -15.12 -21.31 -18.73
N ALA A 459 -15.77 -22.36 -19.21
CA ALA A 459 -17.19 -22.60 -18.93
C ALA A 459 -17.47 -22.74 -17.42
N ASP A 460 -16.65 -23.52 -16.71
CA ASP A 460 -16.76 -23.67 -15.26
C ASP A 460 -16.48 -22.35 -14.53
N TYR A 461 -15.60 -21.50 -15.05
CA TYR A 461 -15.30 -20.20 -14.46
C TYR A 461 -16.50 -19.26 -14.52
N TYR A 462 -17.12 -19.16 -15.69
CA TYR A 462 -18.34 -18.39 -15.87
C TYR A 462 -19.49 -18.95 -15.04
N GLU A 463 -19.55 -20.28 -14.89
CA GLU A 463 -20.55 -20.91 -14.04
C GLU A 463 -20.32 -20.65 -12.54
N ILE A 464 -19.07 -20.64 -12.06
CA ILE A 464 -18.74 -20.18 -10.70
C ILE A 464 -19.20 -18.73 -10.52
N ALA A 465 -18.93 -17.86 -11.49
CA ALA A 465 -19.36 -16.47 -11.42
C ALA A 465 -20.89 -16.35 -11.33
N ARG A 466 -21.65 -17.15 -12.09
CA ARG A 466 -23.12 -17.20 -11.99
C ARG A 466 -23.62 -17.67 -10.63
N ARG A 467 -23.00 -18.72 -10.07
CA ARG A 467 -23.44 -19.36 -8.82
C ARG A 467 -23.14 -18.53 -7.57
N HIS A 468 -22.04 -17.79 -7.59
CA HIS A 468 -21.51 -17.10 -6.39
C HIS A 468 -21.66 -15.58 -6.44
N SER A 469 -22.10 -15.01 -7.56
CA SER A 469 -22.56 -13.62 -7.62
C SER A 469 -23.97 -13.48 -7.05
N ASP A 470 -24.27 -12.30 -6.51
CA ASP A 470 -25.55 -11.89 -5.94
C ASP A 470 -25.81 -10.40 -6.24
N LYS A 471 -26.97 -9.87 -5.85
CA LYS A 471 -27.40 -8.47 -6.10
C LYS A 471 -26.43 -7.42 -5.55
N ASN A 472 -25.62 -7.77 -4.54
CA ASN A 472 -24.68 -6.90 -3.87
C ASN A 472 -23.21 -7.39 -3.95
N PHE A 473 -22.95 -8.48 -4.69
CA PHE A 473 -21.59 -8.97 -4.91
C PHE A 473 -21.44 -9.63 -6.29
N LEU A 474 -20.52 -9.14 -7.11
CA LEU A 474 -20.24 -9.66 -8.45
C LEU A 474 -18.87 -10.33 -8.46
N ILE A 475 -18.81 -11.57 -8.92
CA ILE A 475 -17.57 -12.18 -9.38
C ILE A 475 -17.39 -11.83 -10.85
N MET A 476 -16.29 -11.17 -11.18
CA MET A 476 -15.93 -10.76 -12.54
C MET A 476 -14.76 -11.61 -13.06
N PRO A 477 -15.01 -12.63 -13.89
CA PRO A 477 -13.96 -13.47 -14.46
C PRO A 477 -12.95 -12.70 -15.30
N ASN A 478 -11.72 -12.57 -14.79
CA ASN A 478 -10.60 -11.94 -15.50
C ASN A 478 -9.42 -12.91 -15.69
N HIS A 479 -8.47 -12.52 -16.54
CA HIS A 479 -7.32 -13.32 -16.94
C HIS A 479 -6.05 -12.47 -16.97
N GLU A 480 -4.92 -13.01 -16.50
CA GLU A 480 -3.58 -12.48 -16.77
C GLU A 480 -2.94 -13.35 -17.86
N LEU A 481 -2.46 -12.74 -18.94
CA LEU A 481 -1.89 -13.41 -20.10
C LEU A 481 -0.45 -12.93 -20.34
N MET A 482 0.46 -13.87 -20.62
CA MET A 482 1.90 -13.58 -20.85
C MET A 482 2.37 -13.92 -22.28
N THR A 483 1.58 -14.68 -23.04
CA THR A 483 1.94 -15.29 -24.34
C THR A 483 1.35 -14.55 -25.55
N THR A 484 0.79 -13.35 -25.32
CA THR A 484 0.00 -12.62 -26.33
C THR A 484 0.85 -11.99 -27.44
N GLY A 485 2.14 -11.74 -27.17
CA GLY A 485 3.01 -10.92 -28.01
C GLY A 485 2.68 -9.42 -27.98
N LEU A 486 1.79 -8.98 -27.08
CA LEU A 486 1.40 -7.57 -26.88
C LEU A 486 2.31 -6.84 -25.86
N GLY A 487 3.36 -7.50 -25.37
CA GLY A 487 4.36 -6.95 -24.45
C GLY A 487 4.00 -7.07 -22.96
N GLY A 488 4.94 -7.57 -22.16
CA GLY A 488 4.77 -7.80 -20.71
C GLY A 488 3.64 -8.77 -20.37
N HIS A 489 3.18 -8.73 -19.12
CA HIS A 489 1.97 -9.41 -18.67
C HIS A 489 0.75 -8.51 -18.89
N LEU A 490 -0.42 -9.10 -19.14
CA LEU A 490 -1.64 -8.34 -19.47
C LEU A 490 -2.88 -8.91 -18.81
N ASP A 491 -3.60 -8.04 -18.10
CA ASP A 491 -4.95 -8.27 -17.61
C ASP A 491 -5.98 -8.08 -18.71
N PHE A 492 -6.88 -9.04 -18.84
CA PHE A 492 -8.04 -9.00 -19.70
C PHE A 492 -9.29 -8.87 -18.83
N LEU A 493 -9.91 -7.70 -18.89
CA LEU A 493 -11.16 -7.36 -18.22
C LEU A 493 -12.33 -7.64 -19.17
N LEU A 494 -13.07 -8.72 -18.90
CA LEU A 494 -14.10 -9.21 -19.80
C LEU A 494 -15.44 -8.52 -19.55
N SER A 495 -16.11 -8.04 -20.60
CA SER A 495 -17.47 -7.49 -20.47
C SER A 495 -18.55 -8.57 -20.38
N LYS A 496 -18.23 -9.83 -20.67
CA LYS A 496 -19.14 -10.99 -20.74
C LYS A 496 -18.32 -12.27 -20.87
N PRO A 497 -18.92 -13.46 -20.72
CA PRO A 497 -18.26 -14.72 -21.05
C PRO A 497 -17.70 -14.76 -22.49
N VAL A 498 -16.42 -15.09 -22.65
CA VAL A 498 -15.73 -15.21 -23.95
C VAL A 498 -14.96 -16.52 -24.00
N PHE A 499 -15.08 -17.28 -25.08
CA PHE A 499 -14.36 -18.54 -25.24
C PHE A 499 -13.21 -18.39 -26.23
N TRP A 500 -12.01 -18.85 -25.88
CA TRP A 500 -10.87 -18.84 -26.79
C TRP A 500 -9.89 -19.99 -26.56
N THR A 501 -9.03 -20.20 -27.56
CA THR A 501 -7.86 -21.10 -27.55
C THR A 501 -6.66 -20.38 -28.19
N GLU A 502 -5.44 -20.79 -27.84
CA GLU A 502 -4.18 -20.16 -28.30
C GLU A 502 -3.41 -21.09 -29.26
N ASP A 503 -4.07 -21.53 -30.34
CA ASP A 503 -3.55 -22.54 -31.26
C ASP A 503 -3.89 -22.28 -32.74
N ARG A 504 -4.19 -21.03 -33.10
CA ARG A 504 -4.65 -20.72 -34.47
C ARG A 504 -3.56 -21.07 -35.50
N ALA A 505 -3.84 -22.03 -36.38
CA ALA A 505 -2.95 -22.37 -37.50
C ALA A 505 -3.16 -21.42 -38.70
N ALA A 506 -2.16 -21.35 -39.59
CA ALA A 506 -2.27 -20.59 -40.84
C ALA A 506 -3.49 -21.06 -41.66
N GLY A 507 -4.29 -20.09 -42.13
CA GLY A 507 -5.51 -20.36 -42.91
C GLY A 507 -6.75 -20.73 -42.08
N GLN A 508 -6.64 -20.98 -40.77
CA GLN A 508 -7.81 -21.19 -39.91
C GLN A 508 -8.55 -19.87 -39.63
N PRO A 509 -9.90 -19.88 -39.56
CA PRO A 509 -10.67 -18.70 -39.19
C PRO A 509 -10.35 -18.28 -37.75
N LEU A 510 -10.42 -16.97 -37.49
CA LEU A 510 -10.27 -16.41 -36.14
C LEU A 510 -11.42 -16.84 -35.22
N VAL A 511 -12.61 -17.04 -35.77
CA VAL A 511 -13.84 -17.33 -35.02
C VAL A 511 -14.50 -18.57 -35.57
N GLU A 512 -14.90 -19.47 -34.68
CA GLU A 512 -15.68 -20.66 -35.00
C GLU A 512 -16.90 -20.75 -34.07
N ASP A 513 -18.05 -21.14 -34.59
CA ASP A 513 -19.21 -21.49 -33.78
C ASP A 513 -19.10 -22.96 -33.35
N GLN A 514 -19.02 -23.19 -32.04
CA GLN A 514 -19.04 -24.53 -31.45
C GLN A 514 -20.39 -24.82 -30.79
N PRO A 515 -20.99 -26.01 -31.00
CA PRO A 515 -22.31 -26.34 -30.46
C PRO A 515 -22.45 -26.17 -28.94
N LYS A 516 -21.38 -26.40 -28.17
CA LYS A 516 -21.39 -26.34 -26.70
C LYS A 516 -21.09 -24.95 -26.13
N TYR A 517 -20.17 -24.21 -26.75
CA TYR A 517 -19.64 -22.95 -26.20
C TYR A 517 -20.10 -21.71 -26.98
N GLY A 518 -20.81 -21.91 -28.09
CA GLY A 518 -21.13 -20.86 -29.04
C GLY A 518 -19.86 -20.37 -29.73
N LYS A 519 -19.72 -19.05 -29.85
CA LYS A 519 -18.59 -18.38 -30.48
C LYS A 519 -17.28 -18.63 -29.72
N VAL A 520 -16.30 -19.25 -30.39
CA VAL A 520 -14.95 -19.51 -29.90
C VAL A 520 -13.92 -18.79 -30.77
N TYR A 521 -13.00 -18.07 -30.14
CA TYR A 521 -11.86 -17.43 -30.79
C TYR A 521 -10.64 -18.36 -30.83
N ARG A 522 -9.98 -18.50 -31.98
CA ARG A 522 -8.66 -19.13 -32.09
C ARG A 522 -7.62 -18.04 -32.26
N LEU A 523 -6.71 -17.91 -31.31
CA LEU A 523 -5.75 -16.81 -31.25
C LEU A 523 -4.36 -17.32 -31.67
N GLY A 524 -3.72 -16.62 -32.62
CA GLY A 524 -2.37 -16.96 -33.10
C GLY A 524 -1.32 -15.89 -32.83
N GLY A 525 -1.71 -14.71 -32.36
CA GLY A 525 -0.77 -13.62 -32.07
C GLY A 525 -1.44 -12.28 -31.78
N PRO A 526 -0.66 -11.19 -31.70
CA PRO A 526 -1.11 -9.88 -31.20
C PRO A 526 -2.36 -9.33 -31.90
N ALA A 527 -2.43 -9.46 -33.22
CA ALA A 527 -3.55 -8.96 -34.01
C ALA A 527 -4.88 -9.65 -33.65
N ASP A 528 -4.82 -10.96 -33.37
CA ASP A 528 -6.00 -11.76 -33.02
C ASP A 528 -6.52 -11.41 -31.62
N PHE A 529 -5.60 -11.23 -30.66
CA PHE A 529 -5.96 -10.76 -29.31
C PHE A 529 -6.64 -9.39 -29.34
N MET A 530 -6.09 -8.44 -30.10
CA MET A 530 -6.70 -7.12 -30.23
C MET A 530 -8.03 -7.16 -30.98
N GLU A 531 -8.17 -8.01 -31.99
CA GLU A 531 -9.44 -8.17 -32.71
C GLU A 531 -10.53 -8.79 -31.82
N MET A 532 -10.19 -9.80 -31.02
CA MET A 532 -11.08 -10.33 -29.99
C MET A 532 -11.46 -9.24 -28.98
N ALA A 533 -10.49 -8.43 -28.53
CA ALA A 533 -10.76 -7.36 -27.58
C ALA A 533 -11.75 -6.32 -28.11
N ARG A 534 -11.65 -5.94 -29.38
CA ARG A 534 -12.62 -5.04 -30.03
C ARG A 534 -14.00 -5.67 -30.16
N ARG A 535 -14.08 -6.92 -30.63
CA ARG A 535 -15.37 -7.60 -30.86
C ARG A 535 -16.11 -7.92 -29.58
N GLU A 536 -15.37 -8.19 -28.51
CA GLU A 536 -15.95 -8.61 -27.22
C GLU A 536 -15.92 -7.52 -26.14
N ASN A 537 -15.49 -6.30 -26.46
CA ASN A 537 -15.38 -5.18 -25.52
C ASN A 537 -14.53 -5.55 -24.30
N ILE A 538 -13.31 -6.01 -24.53
CA ILE A 538 -12.34 -6.36 -23.48
C ILE A 538 -11.41 -5.18 -23.26
N LEU A 539 -11.17 -4.80 -22.00
CA LEU A 539 -10.10 -3.87 -21.66
C LEU A 539 -8.84 -4.63 -21.30
N ILE A 540 -7.71 -4.10 -21.75
CA ILE A 540 -6.37 -4.64 -21.52
C ILE A 540 -5.61 -3.67 -20.63
N TYR A 541 -5.06 -4.17 -19.52
CA TYR A 541 -4.16 -3.42 -18.64
C TYR A 541 -2.88 -4.21 -18.41
N MET A 542 -1.74 -3.54 -18.22
CA MET A 542 -0.50 -4.20 -17.79
C MET A 542 -0.39 -4.12 -16.25
N PRO A 543 -0.60 -5.21 -15.49
CA PRO A 543 -0.82 -5.18 -14.04
C PRO A 543 0.38 -4.64 -13.24
N HIS A 544 1.60 -5.06 -13.56
CA HIS A 544 2.81 -4.70 -12.82
C HIS A 544 3.87 -4.08 -13.74
N PRO A 545 3.65 -2.87 -14.27
CA PRO A 545 4.56 -2.26 -15.24
C PRO A 545 5.96 -2.03 -14.64
N ARG A 546 6.98 -2.10 -15.50
CA ARG A 546 8.41 -1.93 -15.18
C ARG A 546 8.96 -2.89 -14.09
N SER A 547 8.18 -3.84 -13.59
CA SER A 547 8.60 -4.87 -12.61
C SER A 547 8.26 -6.29 -13.11
N LYS A 548 8.72 -7.33 -12.40
CA LYS A 548 8.55 -8.76 -12.75
C LYS A 548 8.79 -9.02 -14.26
N GLY A 549 7.94 -9.83 -14.89
CA GLY A 549 7.97 -10.14 -16.32
C GLY A 549 7.57 -8.98 -17.24
N SER A 550 7.23 -7.80 -16.68
CA SER A 550 6.91 -6.58 -17.42
C SER A 550 8.02 -5.53 -17.33
N THR A 551 9.21 -5.86 -16.83
CA THR A 551 10.36 -4.93 -16.86
C THR A 551 10.68 -4.51 -18.31
N GLY A 552 10.83 -3.19 -18.53
CA GLY A 552 10.99 -2.60 -19.88
C GLY A 552 9.67 -2.28 -20.61
N TYR A 553 8.53 -2.69 -20.05
CA TYR A 553 7.20 -2.37 -20.57
C TYR A 553 6.43 -1.42 -19.63
N PRO A 554 5.52 -0.58 -20.17
CA PRO A 554 5.10 -0.48 -21.57
C PRO A 554 6.01 0.39 -22.45
N ASP A 555 7.15 0.88 -21.95
CA ASP A 555 8.07 1.75 -22.69
C ASP A 555 8.43 1.20 -24.08
N ALA A 556 8.70 -0.10 -24.20
CA ALA A 556 9.05 -0.77 -25.45
C ALA A 556 7.89 -0.84 -26.49
N ILE A 557 6.64 -0.70 -26.05
CA ILE A 557 5.45 -0.82 -26.92
C ILE A 557 4.69 0.50 -27.09
N LYS A 558 5.16 1.61 -26.50
CA LYS A 558 4.44 2.89 -26.50
C LYS A 558 4.02 3.40 -27.88
N ASP A 559 4.76 3.02 -28.92
CA ASP A 559 4.56 3.45 -30.31
C ASP A 559 3.80 2.43 -31.18
N THR A 560 3.42 1.28 -30.63
CA THR A 560 2.73 0.23 -31.39
C THR A 560 1.24 0.57 -31.59
N ALA A 561 0.65 -0.03 -32.62
CA ALA A 561 -0.78 0.11 -32.89
C ALA A 561 -1.65 -0.42 -31.75
N HIS A 562 -1.26 -1.51 -31.09
CA HIS A 562 -2.04 -2.09 -30.00
C HIS A 562 -1.98 -1.25 -28.73
N PHE A 563 -0.83 -0.68 -28.36
CA PHE A 563 -0.76 0.24 -27.23
C PHE A 563 -1.63 1.48 -27.48
N ARG A 564 -1.71 1.96 -28.73
CA ARG A 564 -2.52 3.12 -29.10
C ARG A 564 -4.02 2.81 -29.29
N ASP A 565 -4.42 1.54 -29.29
CA ASP A 565 -5.83 1.12 -29.35
C ASP A 565 -6.58 1.56 -28.08
N GLU A 566 -7.87 1.84 -28.22
CA GLU A 566 -8.72 2.25 -27.09
C GLU A 566 -8.99 1.12 -26.09
N HIS A 567 -8.82 -0.15 -26.52
CA HIS A 567 -8.97 -1.32 -25.66
C HIS A 567 -7.74 -1.58 -24.79
N TYR A 568 -6.54 -1.17 -25.23
CA TYR A 568 -5.36 -1.15 -24.37
C TYR A 568 -5.44 0.07 -23.45
N ARG A 569 -5.99 -0.10 -22.25
CA ARG A 569 -6.46 1.02 -21.44
C ARG A 569 -5.39 1.61 -20.54
N GLY A 570 -4.40 0.84 -20.12
CA GLY A 570 -3.23 1.36 -19.41
C GLY A 570 -2.53 0.33 -18.55
N ILE A 571 -2.27 0.68 -17.29
CA ILE A 571 -1.45 -0.12 -16.37
C ILE A 571 -2.16 -0.38 -15.04
N GLY A 572 -1.68 -1.35 -14.30
CA GLY A 572 -2.03 -1.59 -12.92
C GLY A 572 -1.28 -0.68 -11.95
N TYR A 573 -1.92 -0.38 -10.83
CA TYR A 573 -1.43 0.45 -9.75
C TYR A 573 -1.32 -0.41 -8.48
N ARG A 574 -0.07 -0.70 -8.10
CA ARG A 574 0.31 -1.57 -6.99
C ARG A 574 1.48 -0.96 -6.22
N TRP A 575 1.21 -0.16 -5.19
CA TRP A 575 2.26 0.64 -4.55
C TRP A 575 3.36 -0.15 -3.86
N GLY A 576 3.08 -1.34 -3.33
CA GLY A 576 4.07 -2.06 -2.55
C GLY A 576 5.19 -2.70 -3.38
N MET A 577 5.13 -2.72 -4.71
CA MET A 577 6.22 -3.19 -5.57
C MET A 577 7.21 -2.03 -5.82
N GLY A 578 8.44 -2.18 -5.31
CA GLY A 578 9.47 -1.14 -5.39
C GLY A 578 9.31 0.00 -4.38
N LEU A 579 8.51 -0.21 -3.34
CA LEU A 579 8.18 0.78 -2.31
C LEU A 579 9.45 1.39 -1.69
N ASP A 580 9.50 2.71 -1.62
CA ASP A 580 10.61 3.46 -1.04
C ASP A 580 10.07 4.43 0.02
N GLY A 581 10.64 4.41 1.22
CA GLY A 581 10.17 5.20 2.36
C GLY A 581 10.37 6.71 2.17
N SER A 582 11.00 7.16 1.09
CA SER A 582 11.09 8.57 0.71
C SER A 582 9.92 9.08 -0.13
N GLU A 583 9.06 8.19 -0.64
CA GLU A 583 7.91 8.58 -1.43
C GLU A 583 6.88 9.34 -0.58
N THR A 584 6.34 10.42 -1.15
CA THR A 584 5.27 11.22 -0.53
C THR A 584 3.88 10.79 -0.99
N ARG A 585 3.83 10.05 -2.11
CA ARG A 585 2.64 9.49 -2.73
C ARG A 585 2.80 7.98 -2.81
N LEU A 586 1.71 7.23 -2.73
CA LEU A 586 1.77 5.80 -3.03
C LEU A 586 2.22 5.57 -4.49
N CYS A 587 3.23 4.72 -4.69
CA CYS A 587 3.80 4.41 -6.00
C CYS A 587 4.26 5.63 -6.82
N GLU A 588 4.89 6.61 -6.17
CA GLU A 588 5.37 7.85 -6.78
C GLU A 588 6.37 7.60 -7.90
N TYR A 589 7.41 6.79 -7.65
CA TYR A 589 8.48 6.58 -8.62
C TYR A 589 8.09 5.66 -9.77
N ARG A 590 7.40 4.54 -9.47
CA ARG A 590 7.11 3.51 -10.47
C ARG A 590 5.82 3.77 -11.24
N CYS A 591 4.70 3.94 -10.53
CA CYS A 591 3.39 3.99 -11.16
C CYS A 591 3.02 5.39 -11.63
N LEU A 592 3.11 6.40 -10.75
CA LEU A 592 2.59 7.73 -11.06
C LEU A 592 3.43 8.45 -12.12
N ALA A 593 4.75 8.30 -12.09
CA ALA A 593 5.62 8.81 -13.14
C ALA A 593 5.28 8.18 -14.51
N LEU A 594 5.15 6.85 -14.58
CA LEU A 594 4.76 6.17 -15.82
C LEU A 594 3.34 6.53 -16.26
N PHE A 595 2.41 6.72 -15.32
CA PHE A 595 1.04 7.11 -15.61
C PHE A 595 1.00 8.45 -16.35
N ASP A 596 1.79 9.40 -15.88
CA ASP A 596 1.91 10.72 -16.49
C ASP A 596 2.64 10.63 -17.85
N ASP A 597 3.73 9.84 -17.93
CA ASP A 597 4.46 9.59 -19.19
C ASP A 597 3.54 9.04 -20.28
N MET A 598 2.76 7.99 -19.97
CA MET A 598 1.85 7.37 -20.93
C MET A 598 0.82 8.35 -21.48
N ASN A 599 0.35 9.29 -20.66
CA ASN A 599 -0.61 10.31 -21.09
C ASN A 599 0.05 11.39 -21.95
N ASN A 600 1.32 11.70 -21.73
CA ASN A 600 2.11 12.51 -22.66
C ASN A 600 2.34 11.77 -23.99
N TRP A 601 2.69 10.48 -23.97
CA TRP A 601 2.92 9.70 -25.19
C TRP A 601 1.71 9.67 -26.12
N VAL A 602 0.49 9.67 -25.56
CA VAL A 602 -0.74 9.67 -26.34
C VAL A 602 -1.38 11.04 -26.50
N ALA A 603 -0.79 12.13 -25.99
CA ALA A 603 -1.43 13.44 -25.91
C ALA A 603 -1.87 13.98 -27.29
N ASP A 604 -1.01 13.85 -28.29
CA ASP A 604 -1.20 14.42 -29.64
C ASP A 604 -1.74 13.45 -30.69
N VAL A 605 -2.13 12.23 -30.26
CA VAL A 605 -2.75 11.23 -31.14
C VAL A 605 -4.22 10.99 -30.74
N PRO A 606 -5.08 10.52 -31.67
CA PRO A 606 -6.51 10.27 -31.40
C PRO A 606 -6.77 9.00 -30.54
N THR A 607 -5.85 8.68 -29.63
CA THR A 607 -5.98 7.62 -28.64
C THR A 607 -6.59 8.21 -27.35
N PRO A 608 -7.59 7.58 -26.71
CA PRO A 608 -8.06 8.00 -25.40
C PRO A 608 -6.92 8.04 -24.35
N PRO A 609 -6.99 8.91 -23.32
CA PRO A 609 -5.97 8.98 -22.28
C PRO A 609 -5.76 7.61 -21.62
N LYS A 610 -4.53 7.26 -21.23
CA LYS A 610 -4.23 6.00 -20.55
C LYS A 610 -4.60 6.10 -19.08
N TYR A 611 -5.08 5.02 -18.51
CA TYR A 611 -5.62 4.94 -17.15
C TYR A 611 -4.81 4.01 -16.25
N ILE A 612 -5.01 4.17 -14.94
CA ILE A 612 -4.56 3.17 -13.97
C ILE A 612 -5.72 2.35 -13.42
N GLN A 613 -5.48 1.07 -13.19
CA GLN A 613 -6.37 0.16 -12.49
C GLN A 613 -5.74 -0.25 -11.17
N ALA A 614 -6.45 -0.15 -10.05
CA ALA A 614 -5.99 -0.74 -8.80
C ALA A 614 -5.95 -2.27 -8.90
N ILE A 615 -4.78 -2.87 -8.66
CA ILE A 615 -4.54 -4.32 -8.74
C ILE A 615 -3.83 -4.86 -7.50
N SER A 616 -4.00 -6.16 -7.24
CA SER A 616 -3.51 -6.81 -6.03
C SER A 616 -2.30 -7.73 -6.19
N GLU A 617 -2.24 -8.55 -7.24
CA GLU A 617 -1.15 -9.53 -7.45
C GLU A 617 -0.99 -10.52 -6.28
N THR A 618 -2.08 -10.86 -5.60
CA THR A 618 -2.04 -11.74 -4.44
C THR A 618 -2.84 -13.01 -4.67
N TYR A 619 -2.41 -14.09 -4.04
CA TYR A 619 -2.99 -15.42 -4.21
C TYR A 619 -4.21 -15.59 -3.29
N ARG A 620 -4.54 -16.84 -2.97
CA ARG A 620 -5.67 -17.25 -2.13
C ARG A 620 -5.80 -16.40 -0.87
N LYS A 621 -7.04 -16.21 -0.40
CA LYS A 621 -7.40 -15.54 0.86
C LYS A 621 -8.03 -16.51 1.85
N GLY A 622 -7.92 -16.17 3.12
CA GLY A 622 -8.62 -16.81 4.21
C GLY A 622 -8.89 -15.84 5.36
N PRO A 623 -9.80 -16.21 6.28
CA PRO A 623 -9.99 -15.46 7.51
C PRO A 623 -8.66 -15.26 8.27
N GLY A 624 -8.47 -14.08 8.84
CA GLY A 624 -7.25 -13.71 9.58
C GLY A 624 -6.13 -13.09 8.72
N ASP A 625 -6.27 -13.10 7.39
CA ASP A 625 -5.37 -12.37 6.50
C ASP A 625 -5.47 -10.86 6.64
N ASP A 626 -4.38 -10.21 6.29
CA ASP A 626 -4.27 -8.76 6.26
C ASP A 626 -4.62 -8.20 4.87
N ILE A 627 -5.90 -8.35 4.50
CA ILE A 627 -6.41 -7.99 3.18
C ILE A 627 -6.38 -6.49 2.95
N TYR A 628 -6.89 -5.71 3.89
CA TYR A 628 -7.11 -4.27 3.69
C TYR A 628 -5.80 -3.52 3.45
N ALA A 629 -4.80 -3.76 4.29
CA ALA A 629 -3.48 -3.12 4.18
C ALA A 629 -2.84 -3.29 2.81
N ASN A 630 -3.08 -4.44 2.19
CA ASN A 630 -2.43 -4.81 0.95
C ASN A 630 -3.22 -4.41 -0.29
N ASN A 631 -4.48 -4.01 -0.25
CA ASN A 631 -5.31 -3.96 -1.48
C ASN A 631 -5.73 -2.54 -1.90
N PRO A 632 -5.18 -1.95 -2.98
CA PRO A 632 -5.83 -0.82 -3.63
C PRO A 632 -7.18 -1.26 -4.21
N VAL A 633 -8.15 -0.35 -4.26
CA VAL A 633 -9.47 -0.61 -4.89
C VAL A 633 -9.86 0.47 -5.89
N ASN A 634 -10.72 0.09 -6.83
CA ASN A 634 -11.35 0.98 -7.78
C ASN A 634 -12.78 1.27 -7.31
N TYR A 635 -13.11 2.55 -7.08
CA TYR A 635 -14.50 2.95 -6.88
C TYR A 635 -15.10 3.27 -8.24
N VAL A 636 -15.85 2.32 -8.80
CA VAL A 636 -16.44 2.43 -10.15
C VAL A 636 -17.82 3.05 -10.06
N LYS A 637 -18.06 4.13 -10.82
CA LYS A 637 -19.35 4.83 -10.82
C LYS A 637 -20.43 3.96 -11.44
N LEU A 638 -21.28 3.41 -10.58
CA LEU A 638 -22.27 2.41 -10.93
C LEU A 638 -23.35 2.36 -9.84
N ASP A 639 -24.61 2.55 -10.21
CA ASP A 639 -25.72 2.56 -9.25
C ASP A 639 -26.06 1.16 -8.73
N ARG A 640 -25.88 0.12 -9.56
CA ARG A 640 -26.18 -1.27 -9.23
C ARG A 640 -25.25 -2.23 -9.95
N LEU A 641 -24.97 -3.38 -9.35
CA LEU A 641 -24.16 -4.41 -9.99
C LEU A 641 -24.88 -5.03 -11.21
N PRO A 642 -24.15 -5.30 -12.30
CA PRO A 642 -24.68 -6.11 -13.41
C PRO A 642 -24.75 -7.59 -13.04
N ARG A 643 -25.30 -8.39 -13.98
CA ARG A 643 -25.20 -9.85 -13.93
C ARG A 643 -23.85 -10.31 -14.49
N PRO A 644 -23.31 -11.46 -14.05
CA PRO A 644 -22.04 -11.99 -14.55
C PRO A 644 -22.03 -12.34 -16.05
N ASP A 645 -23.21 -12.51 -16.67
CA ASP A 645 -23.32 -12.74 -18.13
C ASP A 645 -23.21 -11.46 -18.98
N ASP A 646 -23.36 -10.27 -18.37
CA ASP A 646 -23.21 -8.98 -19.04
C ASP A 646 -22.67 -7.92 -18.08
N MET A 647 -21.35 -7.85 -18.00
CA MET A 647 -20.57 -6.92 -17.18
C MET A 647 -20.16 -5.67 -17.98
N SER A 648 -20.78 -5.42 -19.14
CA SER A 648 -20.46 -4.28 -20.01
C SER A 648 -20.58 -2.93 -19.32
N THR A 649 -21.48 -2.79 -18.34
CA THR A 649 -21.63 -1.55 -17.56
C THR A 649 -20.38 -1.22 -16.74
N VAL A 650 -19.74 -2.22 -16.13
CA VAL A 650 -18.46 -2.07 -15.40
C VAL A 650 -17.35 -1.70 -16.38
N VAL A 651 -17.21 -2.48 -17.45
CA VAL A 651 -16.18 -2.25 -18.48
C VAL A 651 -16.32 -0.87 -19.12
N ASN A 652 -17.53 -0.46 -19.47
CA ASN A 652 -17.78 0.84 -20.11
C ASN A 652 -17.52 2.01 -19.14
N ALA A 653 -17.82 1.86 -17.85
CA ALA A 653 -17.46 2.86 -16.84
C ALA A 653 -15.94 3.02 -16.74
N MET A 654 -15.19 1.91 -16.68
CA MET A 654 -13.73 1.95 -16.69
C MET A 654 -13.16 2.48 -18.01
N LYS A 655 -13.76 2.15 -19.16
CA LYS A 655 -13.38 2.69 -20.48
C LYS A 655 -13.53 4.21 -20.51
N ARG A 656 -14.60 4.77 -19.95
CA ARG A 656 -14.80 6.23 -19.85
C ARG A 656 -13.93 6.90 -18.80
N GLY A 657 -13.52 6.18 -17.76
CA GLY A 657 -12.75 6.73 -16.64
C GLY A 657 -13.64 7.20 -15.50
N ASP A 658 -14.86 6.68 -15.45
CA ASP A 658 -15.85 6.98 -14.42
C ASP A 658 -15.53 6.19 -13.13
N TYR A 659 -14.30 6.34 -12.64
CA TYR A 659 -13.83 5.70 -11.40
C TYR A 659 -12.62 6.45 -10.85
N PHE A 660 -12.34 6.22 -9.58
CA PHE A 660 -11.09 6.64 -8.95
C PHE A 660 -10.44 5.45 -8.26
N VAL A 661 -9.12 5.52 -8.10
CA VAL A 661 -8.34 4.55 -7.32
C VAL A 661 -8.10 5.14 -5.95
N THR A 662 -8.21 4.32 -4.91
CA THR A 662 -7.92 4.69 -3.52
C THR A 662 -7.38 3.51 -2.73
N SER A 663 -6.72 3.81 -1.63
CA SER A 663 -6.41 2.85 -0.58
C SER A 663 -7.56 2.65 0.42
N GLY A 664 -8.54 3.57 0.50
CA GLY A 664 -9.78 3.42 1.28
C GLY A 664 -10.04 4.53 2.29
N GLU A 665 -9.00 5.25 2.73
CA GLU A 665 -9.11 6.33 3.71
C GLU A 665 -9.58 7.65 3.09
N VAL A 666 -9.19 7.91 1.84
CA VAL A 666 -9.54 9.11 1.09
C VAL A 666 -10.51 8.73 -0.03
N LEU A 667 -11.63 9.43 -0.13
CA LEU A 667 -12.69 9.14 -1.11
C LEU A 667 -13.05 10.39 -1.91
N ILE A 668 -13.20 10.23 -3.22
CA ILE A 668 -13.58 11.31 -4.14
C ILE A 668 -15.00 11.05 -4.65
N SER A 669 -15.98 11.72 -4.05
CA SER A 669 -17.39 11.53 -4.35
C SER A 669 -17.85 12.26 -5.63
N SER A 670 -17.08 13.26 -6.06
CA SER A 670 -17.33 14.02 -7.29
C SER A 670 -16.01 14.63 -7.77
N TYR A 671 -15.83 14.67 -9.09
CA TYR A 671 -14.73 15.35 -9.75
C TYR A 671 -15.20 15.88 -11.11
N ALA A 672 -14.87 17.14 -11.40
CA ALA A 672 -15.13 17.76 -12.69
C ALA A 672 -14.11 18.87 -12.99
N VAL A 673 -13.79 19.03 -14.27
CA VAL A 673 -13.07 20.20 -14.79
C VAL A 673 -14.10 21.08 -15.50
N GLU A 674 -14.50 22.17 -14.86
CA GLU A 674 -15.59 23.04 -15.29
C GLU A 674 -15.07 24.36 -15.85
N GLY A 675 -15.91 25.06 -16.62
CA GLY A 675 -15.56 26.33 -17.28
C GLY A 675 -15.39 26.18 -18.79
N SER A 676 -15.04 27.29 -19.45
CA SER A 676 -14.92 27.37 -20.91
C SER A 676 -13.64 28.11 -21.30
N GLY A 677 -13.15 27.88 -22.52
CA GLY A 677 -11.87 28.44 -22.95
C GLY A 677 -10.69 27.87 -22.16
N THR A 678 -9.68 28.71 -21.94
CA THR A 678 -8.45 28.37 -21.24
C THR A 678 -8.55 28.50 -19.73
N ASP A 679 -9.55 29.21 -19.19
CA ASP A 679 -9.69 29.39 -17.74
C ASP A 679 -10.76 28.44 -17.21
N ARG A 680 -10.32 27.42 -16.48
CA ARG A 680 -11.17 26.35 -15.94
C ARG A 680 -11.00 26.24 -14.44
N THR A 681 -11.84 25.43 -13.81
CA THR A 681 -11.77 25.12 -12.39
C THR A 681 -11.89 23.62 -12.19
N VAL A 682 -10.94 23.05 -11.46
CA VAL A 682 -11.05 21.68 -10.93
C VAL A 682 -11.95 21.74 -9.69
N ASN A 683 -13.09 21.06 -9.76
CA ASN A 683 -13.98 20.84 -8.63
C ASN A 683 -13.82 19.39 -8.15
N ALA A 684 -13.61 19.19 -6.86
CA ALA A 684 -13.59 17.85 -6.27
C ALA A 684 -14.22 17.83 -4.88
N ASP A 685 -15.16 16.92 -4.64
CA ASP A 685 -15.76 16.67 -3.33
C ASP A 685 -15.08 15.48 -2.67
N VAL A 686 -14.30 15.75 -1.62
CA VAL A 686 -13.39 14.78 -1.00
C VAL A 686 -13.80 14.57 0.46
N GLU A 687 -13.72 13.32 0.92
CA GLU A 687 -13.78 12.96 2.33
C GLU A 687 -12.59 12.09 2.73
N TRP A 688 -12.14 12.18 3.99
CA TRP A 688 -10.94 11.49 4.47
C TRP A 688 -11.01 11.18 5.97
N THR A 689 -10.15 10.26 6.44
CA THR A 689 -10.03 9.91 7.87
C THR A 689 -8.79 10.50 8.54
N PHE A 690 -7.58 10.26 7.99
CA PHE A 690 -6.34 10.85 8.52
C PHE A 690 -6.19 12.33 8.14
N PRO A 691 -5.45 13.14 8.93
CA PRO A 691 -5.13 14.52 8.55
C PRO A 691 -4.53 14.60 7.14
N LEU A 692 -5.03 15.51 6.30
CA LEU A 692 -4.51 15.65 4.93
C LEU A 692 -3.13 16.30 4.89
N GLU A 693 -2.31 15.90 3.92
CA GLU A 693 -1.04 16.57 3.60
C GLU A 693 -1.26 17.62 2.50
N PHE A 694 -1.74 17.17 1.33
CA PHE A 694 -1.99 18.05 0.20
C PHE A 694 -2.98 17.46 -0.80
N VAL A 695 -3.54 18.33 -1.63
CA VAL A 695 -4.19 17.97 -2.89
C VAL A 695 -3.33 18.45 -4.04
N GLU A 696 -3.44 17.80 -5.20
CA GLU A 696 -2.71 18.22 -6.38
C GLU A 696 -3.51 18.10 -7.66
N VAL A 697 -3.27 19.05 -8.57
CA VAL A 697 -3.69 19.00 -9.96
C VAL A 697 -2.44 18.74 -10.79
N VAL A 698 -2.44 17.68 -11.58
CA VAL A 698 -1.31 17.26 -12.42
C VAL A 698 -1.75 17.35 -13.88
N TRP A 699 -0.91 17.92 -14.73
CA TRP A 699 -1.19 18.06 -16.16
C TRP A 699 0.05 17.80 -17.00
N GLY A 700 -0.15 17.56 -18.28
CA GLY A 700 0.95 17.49 -19.24
C GLY A 700 0.62 18.23 -20.53
N ASP A 701 1.68 18.65 -21.23
CA ASP A 701 1.62 19.34 -22.52
C ASP A 701 1.89 18.40 -23.72
N GLY A 702 2.09 17.10 -23.45
CA GLY A 702 2.51 16.09 -24.42
C GLY A 702 3.99 15.75 -24.38
N GLN A 703 4.80 16.53 -23.67
CA GLN A 703 6.25 16.31 -23.50
C GLN A 703 6.67 16.33 -22.03
N LYS A 704 6.12 17.28 -21.26
CA LYS A 704 6.43 17.51 -19.85
C LYS A 704 5.18 17.36 -19.02
N THR A 705 5.40 16.92 -17.79
CA THR A 705 4.38 16.88 -16.74
C THR A 705 4.69 17.93 -15.70
N GLU A 706 3.69 18.69 -15.31
CA GLU A 706 3.75 19.68 -14.26
C GLU A 706 2.59 19.47 -13.27
N ARG A 707 2.66 20.15 -12.13
CA ARG A 707 1.66 20.02 -11.09
C ARG A 707 1.54 21.29 -10.25
N GLN A 708 0.36 21.48 -9.70
CA GLN A 708 0.09 22.42 -8.62
C GLN A 708 -0.23 21.63 -7.36
N ILE A 709 0.60 21.80 -6.33
CA ILE A 709 0.39 21.20 -5.01
C ILE A 709 -0.22 22.26 -4.10
N ILE A 710 -1.29 21.91 -3.41
CA ILE A 710 -2.00 22.78 -2.48
C ILE A 710 -1.99 22.09 -1.13
N SER A 711 -1.36 22.75 -0.15
CA SER A 711 -1.35 22.29 1.23
C SER A 711 -2.78 22.10 1.74
N ALA A 712 -3.04 20.97 2.37
CA ALA A 712 -4.32 20.65 3.00
C ALA A 712 -4.17 20.47 4.53
N THR A 713 -3.02 20.89 5.07
CA THR A 713 -2.62 20.66 6.47
C THR A 713 -3.46 21.44 7.49
N ASP A 714 -4.24 22.42 7.05
CA ASP A 714 -5.20 23.17 7.85
C ASP A 714 -6.53 22.44 8.07
N LEU A 715 -6.81 21.39 7.27
CA LEU A 715 -8.07 20.68 7.32
C LEU A 715 -8.06 19.60 8.42
N PRO A 716 -9.13 19.50 9.23
CA PRO A 716 -9.18 18.53 10.33
C PRO A 716 -9.29 17.08 9.78
N PRO A 717 -8.87 16.06 10.55
CA PRO A 717 -9.14 14.66 10.23
C PRO A 717 -10.64 14.36 10.25
N PHE A 718 -11.05 13.21 9.71
CA PHE A 718 -12.45 12.80 9.59
C PHE A 718 -13.33 13.86 8.89
N GLY A 719 -12.75 14.55 7.91
CA GLY A 719 -13.31 15.74 7.29
C GLY A 719 -13.95 15.47 5.92
N ARG A 720 -14.69 16.48 5.45
CA ARG A 720 -15.19 16.58 4.08
C ARG A 720 -14.95 17.98 3.57
N HIS A 721 -14.52 18.13 2.32
CA HIS A 721 -14.29 19.43 1.71
C HIS A 721 -14.50 19.41 0.20
N ARG A 722 -15.02 20.52 -0.33
CA ARG A 722 -15.10 20.77 -1.76
C ARG A 722 -13.95 21.65 -2.19
N PHE A 723 -12.96 21.05 -2.86
CA PHE A 723 -11.87 21.78 -3.47
C PHE A 723 -12.34 22.47 -4.75
N ARG A 724 -11.98 23.75 -4.91
CA ARG A 724 -12.19 24.54 -6.12
C ARG A 724 -10.87 25.17 -6.52
N ILE A 725 -10.19 24.58 -7.49
CA ILE A 725 -8.82 24.92 -7.84
C ILE A 725 -8.82 25.57 -9.23
N PRO A 726 -8.47 26.87 -9.35
CA PRO A 726 -8.30 27.51 -10.64
C PRO A 726 -7.25 26.81 -11.48
N LEU A 727 -7.55 26.57 -12.75
CA LEU A 727 -6.68 25.88 -13.70
C LEU A 727 -6.70 26.62 -15.04
N SER A 728 -5.57 27.19 -15.44
CA SER A 728 -5.39 27.61 -16.83
C SER A 728 -5.03 26.40 -17.68
N THR A 729 -5.82 26.04 -18.69
CA THR A 729 -5.57 24.95 -19.64
C THR A 729 -4.73 25.37 -20.85
N ALA A 730 -4.26 26.61 -20.92
CA ALA A 730 -3.37 27.06 -21.98
C ALA A 730 -2.11 26.17 -22.07
N GLY A 731 -1.85 25.63 -23.26
CA GLY A 731 -0.74 24.71 -23.53
C GLY A 731 -0.89 23.30 -22.96
N LYS A 732 -1.96 22.98 -22.22
CA LYS A 732 -2.15 21.69 -21.54
C LYS A 732 -2.99 20.75 -22.39
N LYS A 733 -2.62 19.47 -22.41
CA LYS A 733 -3.25 18.41 -23.22
C LYS A 733 -4.07 17.44 -22.39
N TRP A 734 -3.72 17.25 -21.12
CA TRP A 734 -4.48 16.43 -20.20
C TRP A 734 -4.33 16.94 -18.77
N VAL A 735 -5.28 16.57 -17.89
CA VAL A 735 -5.25 16.91 -16.47
C VAL A 735 -5.87 15.82 -15.61
N ARG A 736 -5.33 15.61 -14.40
CA ARG A 736 -5.88 14.74 -13.35
C ARG A 736 -5.76 15.41 -11.97
N PHE A 737 -6.47 14.85 -10.99
CA PHE A 737 -6.47 15.29 -9.60
C PHE A 737 -6.13 14.14 -8.64
N ALA A 738 -5.43 14.45 -7.56
CA ALA A 738 -5.13 13.49 -6.50
C ALA A 738 -5.11 14.16 -5.12
N VAL A 739 -5.30 13.36 -4.07
CA VAL A 739 -5.31 13.77 -2.67
C VAL A 739 -4.49 12.80 -1.84
N TRP A 740 -3.69 13.32 -0.91
CA TRP A 740 -2.79 12.54 -0.07
C TRP A 740 -2.88 12.95 1.40
N ASP A 741 -2.86 11.97 2.29
CA ASP A 741 -2.93 12.16 3.74
C ASP A 741 -1.61 11.91 4.47
N SER A 742 -1.61 12.15 5.78
CA SER A 742 -0.40 12.07 6.61
C SER A 742 0.17 10.67 6.78
N ALA A 743 -0.61 9.63 6.48
CA ALA A 743 -0.16 8.25 6.46
C ALA A 743 0.29 7.81 5.06
N GLY A 744 0.26 8.72 4.08
CA GLY A 744 0.60 8.46 2.69
C GLY A 744 -0.56 7.86 1.90
N ASN A 745 -1.74 7.66 2.52
CA ASN A 745 -2.90 7.15 1.81
C ASN A 745 -3.38 8.19 0.81
N GLY A 746 -4.08 7.75 -0.23
CA GLY A 746 -4.55 8.70 -1.21
C GLY A 746 -5.58 8.16 -2.17
N ALA A 747 -6.19 9.10 -2.88
CA ALA A 747 -7.14 8.84 -3.94
C ALA A 747 -6.78 9.67 -5.17
N LEU A 748 -6.97 9.09 -6.36
CA LEU A 748 -6.70 9.78 -7.62
C LEU A 748 -7.71 9.40 -8.70
N VAL A 749 -8.06 10.38 -9.51
CA VAL A 749 -8.99 10.24 -10.64
C VAL A 749 -8.25 9.99 -11.94
N GLN A 750 -8.95 9.41 -12.91
CA GLN A 750 -8.39 9.20 -14.25
C GLN A 750 -8.22 10.54 -15.01
N PRO A 751 -7.19 10.67 -15.85
CA PRO A 751 -6.90 11.89 -16.61
C PRO A 751 -7.98 12.17 -17.66
N ILE A 752 -8.29 13.46 -17.81
CA ILE A 752 -9.15 13.98 -18.87
C ILE A 752 -8.26 14.62 -19.92
N LYS A 753 -8.46 14.27 -21.19
CA LYS A 753 -7.86 15.02 -22.30
C LYS A 753 -8.53 16.37 -22.47
N LEU A 754 -7.72 17.41 -22.57
CA LEU A 754 -8.12 18.79 -22.79
C LEU A 754 -8.11 19.06 -24.30
N SER A 755 -9.24 18.86 -24.98
CA SER A 755 -9.38 19.27 -26.39
C SER A 755 -9.47 20.79 -26.49
N SER A 756 -8.92 21.36 -27.56
CA SER A 756 -9.07 22.77 -27.93
C SER A 756 -10.50 23.17 -28.33
N ALA A 757 -11.41 22.20 -28.45
CA ALA A 757 -12.82 22.43 -28.68
C ALA A 757 -13.66 21.45 -27.84
N MET A 758 -14.31 21.96 -26.79
CA MET A 758 -15.60 21.41 -26.38
C MET A 758 -16.66 22.20 -27.12
N THR A 759 -17.16 21.67 -28.24
CA THR A 759 -18.50 22.02 -28.70
C THR A 759 -19.48 21.53 -27.65
N SER A 760 -20.29 22.46 -27.15
CA SER A 760 -21.41 22.20 -26.26
C SER A 760 -22.28 21.05 -26.79
N THR A 761 -22.33 19.94 -26.05
CA THR A 761 -23.49 19.05 -26.11
C THR A 761 -24.21 19.20 -24.79
N GLY A 762 -25.31 19.96 -24.85
CA GLY A 762 -26.17 20.27 -23.73
C GLY A 762 -26.85 19.04 -23.13
N SER A 763 -27.44 19.29 -21.96
CA SER A 763 -28.26 18.38 -21.17
C SER A 763 -29.14 17.45 -22.01
N ARG A 764 -29.02 16.14 -21.74
CA ARG A 764 -30.17 15.24 -21.60
C ARG A 764 -29.90 14.24 -20.50
#